data_AF-A0A3C0AP69-F1
#
_entry.id   AF-A0A3C0AP69-F1
#
_cell.length_a   1.000
_cell.length_b   1.000
_cell.length_c   1.000
_cell.angle_alpha   90.00
_cell.angle_beta   90.00
_cell.angle_gamma   90.00
#
_symmetry.space_group_name_H-M   'P 1'
#
loop_
_entity.id
_entity.type
_entity.pdbx_description
1 polymer ?
#
loop_
_entity_poly.entity_id
_entity_poly.type
_entity_poly.pdbx_seq_one_letter_code
_entity_poly.pdbx_strand_id
1 'polypeptide(L)'
;TLLSTSELPVREATLVKSTMSAFRLYAPHGDVYPTTLMGALAHLRQTFLDTQHYEQHWGLYEEQSAFVKRPPSDPAYAELQEILHGKKTPVFTADSRDEILRTLDFCAEFNLKPVIYGGEEAYQCLDRLKKESSGLIIRLNIPEKPEVKEEKDEKKLTTKFADPVRVQQEKLHIWKEKIQGLSDLAESGLPVAVSSESMKKHVEDLLPQLRVAVKEGFSADQALRFLTVDAASLLGMKGRLGTIEAGKLAHLTVMSGPWNEEDTKVRYLLVDGLKLDFEEKKKEDKADKPESGAKKKADPESVDLAGDWGVEIQSAQGKVIGQLQLAQDKTSLRGTFSSEKGDGKVTSGKIEKAQFEFTVAIGAGEHSIELQFKGELGKEQKPDSLSGKLKSAFGTETQWSAVRKVKTAAPVVENPIQLSLEGMDDGDDLLTESDSKILVAEKPVLKNENRPSLHQFNTELKADRISQAAETGGNLLLKNGTVITVTGETMPLTSVLVQNGKIVAIGGDLKVPEKTTAIDVIGLYVMPGIIDTHSHIMITDGINEHSQSIVPEVRVRDVVNTADPSEYRALAGGVTAARLFHGSANVIGGQDAVVKLKHGKSAREHILHDAPQGVKFALGENVKYRTSRFPNTRMGVEATLQRAFLEAIDYRRQWQEYEKLRKNEPDTKKLPPRRDLRLEALADIVNHEKFIHSHCYRADEILMLLRVASNMGIRVWSLQHVLEGYKIAPEILAHGASCSTFSDWWAYKIEAFDAVPYNAALLNEAGINTVIKSDDWELIRHLYLEAAKTVRYGNMSFNEALRTITINPAKELGLDRQMGSIEIGKDGDFAVFSGHPLNAFSRCEMTIIEGEIYFDRKHQPT
;
A
#
# COMPACT_ATOMS: atom_id res chain seq x y z
N THR A 1 19.08 18.84 -17.47
CA THR A 1 19.59 19.94 -18.32
C THR A 1 18.44 20.71 -18.91
N LEU A 2 18.48 22.05 -18.88
CA LEU A 2 17.45 22.90 -19.48
C LEU A 2 17.91 23.34 -20.88
N LEU A 3 17.06 23.12 -21.87
CA LEU A 3 17.30 23.46 -23.28
C LEU A 3 16.31 24.54 -23.73
N SER A 4 16.79 25.50 -24.49
CA SER A 4 15.98 26.35 -25.34
C SER A 4 15.42 25.50 -26.49
N THR A 5 14.18 25.77 -26.90
CA THR A 5 13.57 25.16 -28.08
C THR A 5 13.95 25.89 -29.36
N SER A 6 14.98 26.74 -29.33
CA SER A 6 15.58 27.35 -30.51
C SER A 6 16.08 26.26 -31.46
N GLU A 7 16.07 26.51 -32.77
CA GLU A 7 16.68 25.61 -33.77
C GLU A 7 18.22 25.55 -33.70
N LEU A 8 18.82 26.11 -32.65
CA LEU A 8 20.25 26.09 -32.41
C LEU A 8 20.74 24.67 -32.05
N PRO A 9 22.01 24.35 -32.34
CA PRO A 9 22.63 23.12 -31.88
C PRO A 9 22.51 22.96 -30.35
N VAL A 10 22.36 21.73 -29.84
CA VAL A 10 22.15 21.43 -28.40
C VAL A 10 23.11 22.16 -27.48
N ARG A 11 24.39 22.30 -27.89
CA ARG A 11 25.42 23.00 -27.11
C ARG A 11 25.11 24.49 -26.93
N GLU A 12 24.54 25.14 -27.94
CA GLU A 12 24.17 26.55 -27.95
C GLU A 12 22.77 26.77 -27.38
N ALA A 13 21.86 25.80 -27.57
CA ALA A 13 20.53 25.79 -26.97
C ALA A 13 20.55 25.47 -25.46
N THR A 14 21.67 25.02 -24.89
CA THR A 14 21.74 24.70 -23.45
C THR A 14 21.72 25.98 -22.61
N LEU A 15 20.59 26.22 -21.93
CA LEU A 15 20.41 27.39 -21.07
C LEU A 15 21.11 27.21 -19.72
N VAL A 16 21.00 26.02 -19.13
CA VAL A 16 21.55 25.67 -17.82
C VAL A 16 21.97 24.20 -17.79
N LYS A 17 23.22 23.94 -17.37
CA LYS A 17 23.71 22.58 -17.05
C LYS A 17 22.95 22.05 -15.85
N SER A 18 22.69 20.74 -15.79
CA SER A 18 21.77 20.13 -14.81
C SER A 18 21.93 20.69 -13.37
N THR A 19 20.90 21.38 -12.88
CA THR A 19 20.78 21.92 -11.52
C THR A 19 19.94 21.04 -10.59
N MET A 20 19.35 19.98 -11.14
CA MET A 20 18.45 19.07 -10.45
C MET A 20 18.89 17.63 -10.62
N SER A 21 18.63 16.83 -9.59
CA SER A 21 18.89 15.39 -9.58
C SER A 21 17.60 14.67 -9.15
N ALA A 22 17.12 13.75 -9.98
CA ALA A 22 15.84 13.08 -9.77
C ALA A 22 16.00 11.80 -8.94
N PHE A 23 15.11 11.65 -7.96
CA PHE A 23 14.98 10.49 -7.10
C PHE A 23 13.58 9.93 -7.22
N ARG A 24 13.47 8.60 -7.24
CA ARG A 24 12.18 7.91 -7.23
C ARG A 24 12.21 6.86 -6.14
N LEU A 25 11.29 7.00 -5.18
CA LEU A 25 11.10 6.05 -4.10
C LEU A 25 9.96 5.11 -4.50
N TYR A 26 10.30 3.95 -5.03
CA TYR A 26 9.33 2.92 -5.43
C TYR A 26 9.93 1.54 -5.16
N ALA A 27 9.08 0.52 -5.04
CA ALA A 27 9.57 -0.86 -4.97
C ALA A 27 10.19 -1.29 -6.31
N PRO A 28 11.51 -1.58 -6.36
CA PRO A 28 12.12 -2.10 -7.56
C PRO A 28 11.59 -3.52 -7.81
N HIS A 29 11.34 -3.85 -9.07
CA HIS A 29 10.93 -5.20 -9.46
C HIS A 29 12.18 -6.04 -9.71
N GLY A 30 12.23 -7.26 -9.18
CA GLY A 30 13.33 -8.21 -9.40
C GLY A 30 13.68 -9.03 -8.16
N ASP A 31 14.76 -9.80 -8.26
CA ASP A 31 15.25 -10.69 -7.19
C ASP A 31 16.50 -10.15 -6.46
N VAL A 32 16.95 -8.94 -6.82
CA VAL A 32 18.16 -8.31 -6.26
C VAL A 32 17.76 -7.17 -5.35
N TYR A 33 18.47 -7.04 -4.22
CA TYR A 33 18.23 -5.97 -3.27
C TYR A 33 18.42 -4.58 -3.91
N PRO A 34 17.51 -3.61 -3.67
CA PRO A 34 16.24 -3.75 -2.93
C PRO A 34 15.07 -4.23 -3.81
N THR A 35 14.08 -4.88 -3.20
CA THR A 35 12.85 -5.40 -3.87
C THR A 35 11.56 -4.80 -3.32
N THR A 36 11.66 -3.97 -2.29
CA THR A 36 10.53 -3.30 -1.64
C THR A 36 10.80 -1.80 -1.50
N LEU A 37 9.75 -1.01 -1.24
CA LEU A 37 9.90 0.42 -0.97
C LEU A 37 10.75 0.68 0.30
N MET A 38 10.56 -0.12 1.34
CA MET A 38 11.36 0.00 2.57
C MET A 38 12.84 -0.35 2.34
N GLY A 39 13.11 -1.32 1.46
CA GLY A 39 14.46 -1.63 0.98
C GLY A 39 15.06 -0.47 0.17
N ALA A 40 14.30 0.13 -0.73
CA ALA A 40 14.77 1.28 -1.53
C ALA A 40 15.12 2.49 -0.63
N LEU A 41 14.31 2.76 0.39
CA LEU A 41 14.57 3.79 1.39
C LEU A 41 15.81 3.50 2.22
N ALA A 42 15.96 2.26 2.72
CA ALA A 42 17.14 1.86 3.47
C ALA A 42 18.42 1.94 2.62
N HIS A 43 18.35 1.49 1.37
CA HIS A 43 19.45 1.59 0.42
C HIS A 43 19.84 3.04 0.16
N LEU A 44 18.88 3.91 -0.16
CA LEU A 44 19.14 5.32 -0.41
C LEU A 44 19.75 6.00 0.83
N ARG A 45 19.21 5.72 2.02
CA ARG A 45 19.73 6.21 3.29
C ARG A 45 21.18 5.78 3.52
N GLN A 46 21.50 4.51 3.28
CA GLN A 46 22.87 4.00 3.36
C GLN A 46 23.79 4.72 2.36
N THR A 47 23.34 4.95 1.14
CA THR A 47 24.12 5.64 0.10
C THR A 47 24.46 7.09 0.50
N PHE A 48 23.54 7.83 1.13
CA PHE A 48 23.85 9.17 1.65
C PHE A 48 24.83 9.13 2.83
N LEU A 49 24.71 8.16 3.74
CA LEU A 49 25.68 7.97 4.83
C LEU A 49 27.08 7.60 4.29
N ASP A 50 27.12 6.75 3.26
CA ASP A 50 28.36 6.38 2.58
C ASP A 50 28.98 7.58 1.87
N THR A 51 28.15 8.48 1.31
CA THR A 51 28.62 9.73 0.69
C THR A 51 29.26 10.67 1.72
N GLN A 52 28.67 10.82 2.90
CA GLN A 52 29.26 11.62 3.99
C GLN A 52 30.59 11.01 4.48
N HIS A 53 30.64 9.69 4.63
CA HIS A 53 31.88 8.99 5.00
C HIS A 53 32.96 9.12 3.91
N TYR A 54 32.56 9.02 2.63
CA TYR A 54 33.42 9.24 1.47
C TYR A 54 34.03 10.64 1.47
N GLU A 55 33.23 11.67 1.79
CA GLU A 55 33.71 13.05 1.92
C GLU A 55 34.74 13.20 3.03
N GLN A 56 34.47 12.65 4.22
CA GLN A 56 35.40 12.67 5.35
C GLN A 56 36.73 11.97 5.00
N HIS A 57 36.66 10.89 4.24
CA HIS A 57 37.85 10.15 3.79
C HIS A 57 38.70 10.96 2.81
N TRP A 58 38.08 11.63 1.84
CA TRP A 58 38.79 12.54 0.94
C TRP A 58 39.39 13.72 1.70
N GLY A 59 38.65 14.35 2.61
CA GLY A 59 39.15 15.45 3.44
C GLY A 59 40.39 15.04 4.24
N LEU A 60 40.38 13.88 4.90
CA LEU A 60 41.55 13.37 5.61
C LEU A 60 42.72 13.01 4.68
N TYR A 61 42.47 12.51 3.48
CA TYR A 61 43.53 12.19 2.53
C TYR A 61 44.21 13.45 1.95
N GLU A 62 43.42 14.49 1.70
CA GLU A 62 43.93 15.80 1.24
C GLU A 62 44.70 16.52 2.35
N GLU A 63 44.27 16.35 3.60
CA GLU A 63 45.01 16.74 4.78
C GLU A 63 46.22 15.82 4.99
N GLN A 64 47.35 16.17 4.36
CA GLN A 64 48.64 15.44 4.39
C GLN A 64 49.17 15.04 5.79
N SER A 65 48.56 15.57 6.87
CA SER A 65 48.82 15.21 8.27
C SER A 65 48.23 13.85 8.70
N ALA A 66 47.24 13.29 7.98
CA ALA A 66 46.59 12.04 8.36
C ALA A 66 47.10 10.85 7.52
N PHE A 67 47.49 9.76 8.17
CA PHE A 67 47.90 8.54 7.47
C PHE A 67 46.68 7.70 7.08
N VAL A 68 45.99 8.10 6.01
CA VAL A 68 44.86 7.36 5.44
C VAL A 68 45.18 6.90 4.01
N LYS A 69 44.58 5.76 3.61
CA LYS A 69 44.72 5.27 2.23
C LYS A 69 43.98 6.22 1.28
N ARG A 70 44.48 6.39 0.06
CA ARG A 70 43.75 7.15 -0.97
C ARG A 70 42.35 6.54 -1.20
N PRO A 71 41.25 7.29 -1.01
CA PRO A 71 39.92 6.83 -1.35
C PRO A 71 39.76 6.62 -2.87
N PRO A 72 38.94 5.65 -3.32
CA PRO A 72 38.59 5.50 -4.73
C PRO A 72 37.80 6.73 -5.20
N SER A 73 37.82 7.02 -6.50
CA SER A 73 36.93 8.04 -7.09
C SER A 73 35.61 7.39 -7.47
N ASP A 74 34.48 7.96 -7.04
CA ASP A 74 33.14 7.49 -7.42
C ASP A 74 32.29 8.67 -7.93
N PRO A 75 31.91 8.68 -9.22
CA PRO A 75 31.06 9.73 -9.77
C PRO A 75 29.68 9.86 -9.11
N ALA A 76 29.12 8.76 -8.58
CA ALA A 76 27.82 8.79 -7.91
C ALA A 76 27.92 9.52 -6.57
N TYR A 77 28.95 9.26 -5.77
CA TYR A 77 29.17 10.00 -4.53
C TYR A 77 29.50 11.47 -4.79
N ALA A 78 30.27 11.78 -5.84
CA ALA A 78 30.53 13.17 -6.21
C ALA A 78 29.23 13.95 -6.54
N GLU A 79 28.29 13.30 -7.24
CA GLU A 79 26.97 13.88 -7.53
C GLU A 79 26.13 14.09 -6.25
N LEU A 80 26.12 13.10 -5.35
CA LEU A 80 25.38 13.20 -4.08
C LEU A 80 25.97 14.24 -3.12
N GLN A 81 27.29 14.45 -3.15
CA GLN A 81 27.96 15.53 -2.40
C GLN A 81 27.46 16.92 -2.86
N GLU A 82 27.22 17.12 -4.16
CA GLU A 82 26.66 18.39 -4.64
C GLU A 82 25.24 18.62 -4.11
N ILE A 83 24.47 17.55 -3.90
CA ILE A 83 23.12 17.61 -3.34
C ILE A 83 23.17 17.90 -1.83
N LEU A 84 24.03 17.21 -1.09
CA LEU A 84 24.25 17.44 0.35
C LEU A 84 24.70 18.88 0.63
N HIS A 85 25.48 19.48 -0.26
CA HIS A 85 25.92 20.87 -0.17
C HIS A 85 24.92 21.89 -0.74
N GLY A 86 23.74 21.46 -1.19
CA GLY A 86 22.72 22.35 -1.76
C GLY A 86 23.11 23.00 -3.10
N LYS A 87 24.13 22.48 -3.79
CA LYS A 87 24.51 22.93 -5.14
C LYS A 87 23.55 22.40 -6.21
N LYS A 88 22.95 21.24 -5.95
CA LYS A 88 21.90 20.62 -6.79
C LYS A 88 20.63 20.37 -5.98
N THR A 89 19.50 20.64 -6.61
CA THR A 89 18.19 20.45 -5.99
C THR A 89 17.71 19.02 -6.18
N PRO A 90 17.43 18.27 -5.10
CA PRO A 90 16.85 16.95 -5.24
C PRO A 90 15.37 17.06 -5.65
N VAL A 91 14.96 16.29 -6.65
CA VAL A 91 13.58 16.22 -7.12
C VAL A 91 13.04 14.83 -6.81
N PHE A 92 11.97 14.72 -6.03
CA PHE A 92 11.38 13.44 -5.66
C PHE A 92 10.00 13.27 -6.27
N THR A 93 9.76 12.11 -6.89
CA THR A 93 8.41 11.76 -7.36
C THR A 93 7.55 11.27 -6.20
N ALA A 94 6.42 11.95 -5.96
CA ALA A 94 5.42 11.58 -4.96
C ALA A 94 4.07 12.20 -5.31
N ASP A 95 2.99 11.42 -5.27
CA ASP A 95 1.64 11.87 -5.64
C ASP A 95 0.69 11.91 -4.45
N SER A 96 0.66 10.87 -3.63
CA SER A 96 -0.23 10.79 -2.45
C SER A 96 0.30 11.57 -1.25
N ARG A 97 -0.59 11.96 -0.32
CA ARG A 97 -0.22 12.64 0.93
C ARG A 97 0.86 11.88 1.69
N ASP A 98 0.72 10.55 1.82
CA ASP A 98 1.67 9.71 2.55
C ASP A 98 3.02 9.60 1.85
N GLU A 99 3.07 9.54 0.51
CA GLU A 99 4.33 9.60 -0.25
C GLU A 99 5.04 10.94 -0.07
N ILE A 100 4.31 12.05 -0.16
CA ILE A 100 4.88 13.39 0.00
C ILE A 100 5.48 13.52 1.41
N LEU A 101 4.71 13.18 2.45
CA LEU A 101 5.18 13.27 3.84
C LEU A 101 6.38 12.35 4.10
N ARG A 102 6.37 11.12 3.55
CA ARG A 102 7.49 10.17 3.63
C ARG A 102 8.76 10.72 2.96
N THR A 103 8.63 11.34 1.80
CA THR A 103 9.74 12.01 1.11
C THR A 103 10.29 13.16 1.95
N LEU A 104 9.41 13.98 2.55
CA LEU A 104 9.83 15.07 3.42
C LEU A 104 10.54 14.55 4.67
N ASP A 105 10.02 13.50 5.30
CA ASP A 105 10.66 12.85 6.46
C ASP A 105 12.07 12.33 6.09
N PHE A 106 12.21 11.66 4.94
CA PHE A 106 13.54 11.23 4.45
C PHE A 106 14.49 12.41 4.21
N CYS A 107 14.01 13.47 3.55
CA CYS A 107 14.83 14.65 3.25
C CYS A 107 15.27 15.38 4.53
N ALA A 108 14.41 15.41 5.54
CA ALA A 108 14.72 16.00 6.85
C ALA A 108 15.89 15.29 7.55
N GLU A 109 16.05 13.96 7.38
CA GLU A 109 17.18 13.20 7.95
C GLU A 109 18.55 13.71 7.46
N PHE A 110 18.60 14.27 6.25
CA PHE A 110 19.83 14.76 5.61
C PHE A 110 19.83 16.28 5.38
N ASN A 111 18.87 17.01 5.99
CA ASN A 111 18.71 18.46 5.83
C ASN A 111 18.57 18.90 4.35
N LEU A 112 17.87 18.12 3.54
CA LEU A 112 17.61 18.39 2.13
C LEU A 112 16.28 19.13 1.96
N LYS A 113 16.21 20.04 0.98
CA LYS A 113 14.98 20.71 0.58
C LYS A 113 14.53 20.27 -0.81
N PRO A 114 13.65 19.26 -0.92
CA PRO A 114 13.29 18.68 -2.21
C PRO A 114 12.31 19.57 -2.98
N VAL A 115 12.35 19.44 -4.30
CA VAL A 115 11.19 19.73 -5.15
C VAL A 115 10.37 18.45 -5.27
N ILE A 116 9.07 18.52 -5.02
CA ILE A 116 8.17 17.38 -5.20
C ILE A 116 7.66 17.37 -6.65
N TYR A 117 7.65 16.21 -7.30
CA TYR A 117 7.19 16.00 -8.67
C TYR A 117 6.00 15.03 -8.68
N GLY A 118 4.87 15.43 -9.26
CA GLY A 118 3.60 14.68 -9.19
C GLY A 118 2.55 15.45 -8.40
N GLY A 119 2.60 15.33 -7.08
CA GLY A 119 1.93 16.24 -6.14
C GLY A 119 0.40 16.21 -6.15
N GLU A 120 -0.24 15.11 -6.55
CA GLU A 120 -1.69 15.05 -6.74
C GLU A 120 -2.49 15.40 -5.48
N GLU A 121 -2.03 14.98 -4.29
CA GLU A 121 -2.63 15.29 -3.00
C GLU A 121 -1.82 16.34 -2.19
N ALA A 122 -0.96 17.13 -2.84
CA ALA A 122 -0.10 18.11 -2.16
C ALA A 122 -0.87 19.17 -1.36
N TYR A 123 -2.09 19.51 -1.79
CA TYR A 123 -2.97 20.44 -1.08
C TYR A 123 -3.35 19.96 0.34
N GLN A 124 -3.27 18.66 0.61
CA GLN A 124 -3.57 18.08 1.93
C GLN A 124 -2.41 18.23 2.94
N CYS A 125 -1.23 18.69 2.52
CA CYS A 125 -0.04 18.79 3.38
C CYS A 125 0.77 20.08 3.19
N LEU A 126 0.09 21.17 2.81
CA LEU A 126 0.69 22.48 2.51
C LEU A 126 1.56 23.04 3.65
N ASP A 127 1.14 22.87 4.91
CA ASP A 127 1.87 23.41 6.06
C ASP A 127 3.30 22.89 6.17
N ARG A 128 3.50 21.64 5.77
CA ARG A 128 4.82 21.00 5.80
C ARG A 128 5.61 21.32 4.53
N LEU A 129 4.96 21.24 3.37
CA LEU A 129 5.56 21.61 2.08
C LEU A 129 6.13 23.03 2.09
N LYS A 130 5.42 24.01 2.65
CA LYS A 130 5.91 25.40 2.77
C LYS A 130 7.22 25.53 3.56
N LYS A 131 7.43 24.66 4.54
CA LYS A 131 8.59 24.72 5.44
C LYS A 131 9.78 23.93 4.90
N GLU A 132 9.49 22.75 4.35
CA GLU A 132 10.48 21.70 4.09
C GLU A 132 10.78 21.51 2.60
N SER A 133 9.92 21.99 1.68
CA SER A 133 10.12 21.87 0.22
C SER A 133 10.62 23.17 -0.42
N SER A 134 11.35 23.02 -1.54
CA SER A 134 11.76 24.12 -2.42
C SER A 134 10.69 24.49 -3.47
N GLY A 135 9.68 23.62 -3.66
CA GLY A 135 8.56 23.85 -4.58
C GLY A 135 7.96 22.57 -5.14
N LEU A 136 6.97 22.71 -6.00
CA LEU A 136 6.18 21.61 -6.54
C LEU A 136 6.14 21.65 -8.07
N ILE A 137 6.22 20.49 -8.70
CA ILE A 137 5.94 20.32 -10.12
C ILE A 137 4.76 19.36 -10.23
N ILE A 138 3.56 19.88 -10.49
CA ILE A 138 2.34 19.10 -10.54
C ILE A 138 2.11 18.45 -11.90
N ARG A 139 1.58 17.23 -11.90
CA ARG A 139 1.00 16.63 -13.10
C ARG A 139 -0.44 17.11 -13.24
N LEU A 140 -0.68 17.97 -14.22
CA LEU A 140 -2.03 18.42 -14.48
C LEU A 140 -2.77 17.32 -15.24
N ASN A 141 -3.68 16.64 -14.54
CA ASN A 141 -4.58 15.64 -15.09
C ASN A 141 -5.98 15.91 -14.53
N ILE A 142 -6.69 16.85 -15.12
CA ILE A 142 -8.07 17.16 -14.78
C ILE A 142 -8.96 16.23 -15.62
N PRO A 143 -9.60 15.21 -15.03
CA PRO A 143 -10.49 14.34 -15.80
C PRO A 143 -11.74 15.11 -16.24
N GLU A 144 -12.46 14.55 -17.21
CA GLU A 144 -13.76 15.10 -17.64
C GLU A 144 -14.69 15.23 -16.43
N LYS A 145 -15.40 16.36 -16.35
CA LYS A 145 -16.32 16.66 -15.26
C LYS A 145 -17.36 15.55 -15.14
N PRO A 146 -17.45 14.84 -13.99
CA PRO A 146 -18.45 13.79 -13.83
C PRO A 146 -19.87 14.35 -13.92
N GLU A 147 -20.73 13.69 -14.70
CA GLU A 147 -22.15 14.01 -14.78
C GLU A 147 -22.93 13.13 -13.80
N VAL A 148 -23.82 13.74 -13.00
CA VAL A 148 -24.75 13.00 -12.13
C VAL A 148 -26.04 12.79 -12.91
N LYS A 149 -26.37 11.53 -13.20
CA LYS A 149 -27.59 11.14 -13.91
C LYS A 149 -28.42 10.22 -13.03
N GLU A 150 -29.70 10.57 -12.87
CA GLU A 150 -30.68 9.66 -12.29
C GLU A 150 -30.91 8.50 -13.26
N GLU A 151 -30.84 7.27 -12.74
CA GLU A 151 -31.10 6.08 -13.52
C GLU A 151 -32.59 6.03 -13.87
N LYS A 152 -32.92 5.93 -15.16
CA LYS A 152 -34.30 5.73 -15.60
C LYS A 152 -34.66 4.27 -15.34
N ASP A 153 -35.88 3.99 -14.88
CA ASP A 153 -36.43 2.64 -14.70
C ASP A 153 -36.38 1.83 -16.02
N GLU A 154 -35.23 1.25 -16.34
CA GLU A 154 -35.08 0.36 -17.48
C GLU A 154 -35.47 -1.05 -17.05
N LYS A 155 -36.63 -1.50 -17.52
CA LYS A 155 -37.15 -2.87 -17.30
C LYS A 155 -36.29 -4.00 -17.91
N LYS A 156 -35.12 -3.69 -18.48
CA LYS A 156 -34.24 -4.66 -19.12
C LYS A 156 -33.02 -4.90 -18.23
N LEU A 157 -32.81 -6.15 -17.79
CA LEU A 157 -31.54 -6.55 -17.20
C LEU A 157 -30.43 -6.30 -18.23
N THR A 158 -29.52 -5.38 -17.92
CA THR A 158 -28.29 -5.17 -18.66
C THR A 158 -27.12 -5.73 -17.84
N THR A 159 -26.00 -6.05 -18.50
CA THR A 159 -24.74 -6.42 -17.83
C THR A 159 -23.86 -5.20 -17.52
N LYS A 160 -24.36 -3.99 -17.77
CA LYS A 160 -23.66 -2.72 -17.57
C LYS A 160 -24.52 -1.81 -16.71
N PHE A 161 -24.25 -1.81 -15.41
CA PHE A 161 -24.87 -0.91 -14.44
C PHE A 161 -24.13 0.43 -14.46
N ALA A 162 -24.87 1.53 -14.40
CA ALA A 162 -24.26 2.81 -14.08
C ALA A 162 -23.77 2.79 -12.62
N ASP A 163 -22.78 3.62 -12.29
CA ASP A 163 -22.42 3.82 -10.89
C ASP A 163 -23.65 4.31 -10.11
N PRO A 164 -23.87 3.88 -8.86
CA PRO A 164 -24.94 4.44 -8.02
C PRO A 164 -24.84 5.97 -7.94
N VAL A 165 -25.98 6.68 -7.87
CA VAL A 165 -26.03 8.15 -7.83
C VAL A 165 -25.09 8.72 -6.76
N ARG A 166 -25.01 8.06 -5.59
CA ARG A 166 -24.09 8.40 -4.50
C ARG A 166 -22.61 8.35 -4.93
N VAL A 167 -22.21 7.32 -5.67
CA VAL A 167 -20.85 7.19 -6.23
C VAL A 167 -20.59 8.26 -7.30
N GLN A 168 -21.58 8.59 -8.13
CA GLN A 168 -21.47 9.67 -9.11
C GLN A 168 -21.28 11.04 -8.43
N GLN A 169 -22.03 11.30 -7.36
CA GLN A 169 -21.91 12.51 -6.55
C GLN A 169 -20.53 12.62 -5.89
N GLU A 170 -20.00 11.51 -5.35
CA GLU A 170 -18.66 11.45 -4.78
C GLU A 170 -17.58 11.74 -5.82
N LYS A 171 -17.69 11.16 -7.02
CA LYS A 171 -16.76 11.47 -8.13
C LYS A 171 -16.78 12.97 -8.47
N LEU A 172 -17.95 13.60 -8.50
CA LEU A 172 -18.09 15.04 -8.72
C LEU A 172 -17.50 15.85 -7.55
N HIS A 173 -17.63 15.39 -6.32
CA HIS A 173 -17.05 16.02 -5.14
C HIS A 173 -15.51 16.00 -5.20
N ILE A 174 -14.91 14.83 -5.40
CA ILE A 174 -13.45 14.65 -5.56
C ILE A 174 -12.93 15.51 -6.72
N TRP A 175 -13.68 15.59 -7.82
CA TRP A 175 -13.30 16.44 -8.96
C TRP A 175 -13.26 17.92 -8.59
N LYS A 176 -14.23 18.42 -7.81
CA LYS A 176 -14.24 19.80 -7.33
C LYS A 176 -13.12 20.06 -6.33
N GLU A 177 -12.86 19.13 -5.43
CA GLU A 177 -11.77 19.20 -4.46
C GLU A 177 -10.41 19.33 -5.18
N LYS A 178 -10.19 18.57 -6.26
CA LYS A 178 -8.97 18.68 -7.07
C LYS A 178 -8.77 20.08 -7.67
N ILE A 179 -9.83 20.74 -8.11
CA ILE A 179 -9.76 22.12 -8.64
C ILE A 179 -9.50 23.11 -7.51
N GLN A 180 -10.18 22.95 -6.37
CA GLN A 180 -9.94 23.78 -5.19
C GLN A 180 -8.49 23.64 -4.70
N GLY A 181 -7.94 22.43 -4.70
CA GLY A 181 -6.56 22.16 -4.32
C GLY A 181 -5.53 22.91 -5.19
N LEU A 182 -5.83 23.22 -6.46
CA LEU A 182 -4.99 24.08 -7.29
C LEU A 182 -4.99 25.54 -6.77
N SER A 183 -6.15 26.04 -6.36
CA SER A 183 -6.28 27.36 -5.74
C SER A 183 -5.52 27.41 -4.41
N ASP A 184 -5.68 26.39 -3.56
CA ASP A 184 -4.99 26.32 -2.27
C ASP A 184 -3.47 26.27 -2.44
N LEU A 185 -2.98 25.54 -3.45
CA LEU A 185 -1.58 25.52 -3.85
C LEU A 185 -1.08 26.90 -4.29
N ALA A 186 -1.86 27.64 -5.08
CA ALA A 186 -1.49 28.98 -5.53
C ALA A 186 -1.46 30.00 -4.38
N GLU A 187 -2.43 29.92 -3.45
CA GLU A 187 -2.50 30.77 -2.25
C GLU A 187 -1.43 30.43 -1.21
N SER A 188 -0.84 29.24 -1.30
CA SER A 188 0.21 28.77 -0.39
C SER A 188 1.48 29.63 -0.45
N GLY A 189 1.75 30.28 -1.59
CA GLY A 189 2.99 31.01 -1.86
C GLY A 189 4.19 30.11 -2.20
N LEU A 190 4.01 28.78 -2.22
CA LEU A 190 5.02 27.84 -2.69
C LEU A 190 5.16 27.97 -4.23
N PRO A 191 6.38 27.96 -4.80
CA PRO A 191 6.52 27.91 -6.26
C PRO A 191 5.94 26.60 -6.81
N VAL A 192 4.97 26.70 -7.73
CA VAL A 192 4.35 25.55 -8.38
C VAL A 192 4.52 25.64 -9.90
N ALA A 193 5.00 24.59 -10.53
CA ALA A 193 5.07 24.44 -11.98
C ALA A 193 4.22 23.28 -12.47
N VAL A 194 3.87 23.29 -13.77
CA VAL A 194 3.08 22.22 -14.39
C VAL A 194 3.93 21.35 -15.30
N SER A 195 3.75 20.04 -15.18
CA SER A 195 4.30 19.03 -16.09
C SER A 195 3.23 18.55 -17.06
N SER A 196 3.62 18.30 -18.32
CA SER A 196 2.79 17.63 -19.32
C SER A 196 2.90 16.10 -19.27
N GLU A 197 3.66 15.56 -18.32
CA GLU A 197 3.72 14.11 -18.06
C GLU A 197 2.33 13.60 -17.64
N SER A 198 1.92 12.45 -18.16
CA SER A 198 0.61 11.80 -17.93
C SER A 198 -0.60 12.40 -18.67
N MET A 199 -0.43 13.42 -19.51
CA MET A 199 -1.49 13.91 -20.40
C MET A 199 -1.63 13.03 -21.65
N LYS A 200 -2.87 12.81 -22.13
CA LYS A 200 -3.16 11.93 -23.28
C LYS A 200 -2.46 12.39 -24.57
N LYS A 201 -2.42 13.70 -24.82
CA LYS A 201 -1.70 14.32 -25.95
C LYS A 201 -0.48 15.12 -25.50
N HIS A 202 0.08 14.80 -24.34
CA HIS A 202 1.25 15.48 -23.77
C HIS A 202 1.06 17.02 -23.74
N VAL A 203 1.98 17.77 -24.35
CA VAL A 203 2.02 19.24 -24.32
C VAL A 203 0.78 19.88 -24.97
N GLU A 204 0.11 19.21 -25.92
CA GLU A 204 -1.08 19.76 -26.59
C GLU A 204 -2.27 19.95 -25.63
N ASP A 205 -2.36 19.14 -24.58
CA ASP A 205 -3.47 19.19 -23.62
C ASP A 205 -3.23 20.20 -22.47
N LEU A 206 -2.03 20.76 -22.35
CA LEU A 206 -1.65 21.61 -21.22
C LEU A 206 -2.52 22.88 -21.11
N LEU A 207 -2.60 23.67 -22.19
CA LEU A 207 -3.41 24.88 -22.21
C LEU A 207 -4.92 24.57 -22.13
N PRO A 208 -5.47 23.59 -22.88
CA PRO A 208 -6.86 23.18 -22.71
C PRO A 208 -7.23 22.80 -21.27
N GLN A 209 -6.42 22.00 -20.58
CA GLN A 209 -6.71 21.60 -19.19
C GLN A 209 -6.63 22.78 -18.22
N LEU A 210 -5.66 23.69 -18.37
CA LEU A 210 -5.61 24.90 -17.56
C LEU A 210 -6.82 25.81 -17.80
N ARG A 211 -7.28 25.94 -19.05
CA ARG A 211 -8.51 26.68 -19.37
C ARG A 211 -9.74 26.05 -18.70
N VAL A 212 -9.82 24.72 -18.65
CA VAL A 212 -10.88 24.02 -17.90
C VAL A 212 -10.82 24.37 -16.40
N ALA A 213 -9.63 24.34 -15.79
CA ALA A 213 -9.46 24.76 -14.39
C ALA A 213 -9.92 26.20 -14.16
N VAL A 214 -9.54 27.13 -15.06
CA VAL A 214 -9.90 28.54 -14.98
C VAL A 214 -11.41 28.76 -15.11
N LYS A 215 -12.05 28.04 -16.04
CA LYS A 215 -13.51 28.09 -16.23
C LYS A 215 -14.28 27.64 -14.98
N GLU A 216 -13.69 26.77 -14.18
CA GLU A 216 -14.31 26.16 -13.01
C GLU A 216 -13.87 26.81 -11.69
N GLY A 217 -13.15 27.95 -11.76
CA GLY A 217 -12.90 28.83 -10.62
C GLY A 217 -11.43 29.12 -10.31
N PHE A 218 -10.48 28.48 -10.98
CA PHE A 218 -9.04 28.75 -10.77
C PHE A 218 -8.65 30.11 -11.38
N SER A 219 -7.78 30.87 -10.71
CA SER A 219 -7.38 32.20 -11.20
C SER A 219 -6.53 32.09 -12.47
N ALA A 220 -6.90 32.85 -13.51
CA ALA A 220 -6.12 32.92 -14.75
C ALA A 220 -4.70 33.46 -14.51
N ASP A 221 -4.54 34.43 -13.61
CA ASP A 221 -3.20 34.98 -13.31
C ASP A 221 -2.32 33.95 -12.61
N GLN A 222 -2.89 33.15 -11.71
CA GLN A 222 -2.15 32.08 -11.02
C GLN A 222 -1.79 30.92 -11.97
N ALA A 223 -2.72 30.53 -12.84
CA ALA A 223 -2.44 29.54 -13.87
C ALA A 223 -1.31 29.98 -14.81
N LEU A 224 -1.30 31.25 -15.22
CA LEU A 224 -0.21 31.81 -16.03
C LEU A 224 1.11 31.84 -15.24
N ARG A 225 1.06 32.16 -13.95
CA ARG A 225 2.23 32.16 -13.06
C ARG A 225 2.87 30.77 -12.95
N PHE A 226 2.06 29.71 -12.84
CA PHE A 226 2.55 28.32 -12.79
C PHE A 226 3.31 27.94 -14.07
N LEU A 227 2.88 28.45 -15.23
CA LEU A 227 3.55 28.22 -16.52
C LEU A 227 4.81 29.06 -16.71
N THR A 228 5.01 30.13 -15.93
CA THR A 228 6.02 31.16 -16.21
C THR A 228 6.95 31.41 -15.03
N VAL A 229 6.55 32.28 -14.10
CA VAL A 229 7.39 32.78 -12.99
C VAL A 229 7.84 31.65 -12.08
N ASP A 230 6.91 30.78 -11.70
CA ASP A 230 7.19 29.74 -10.70
C ASP A 230 8.02 28.61 -11.30
N ALA A 231 7.75 28.23 -12.56
CA ALA A 231 8.60 27.32 -13.34
C ALA A 231 10.03 27.86 -13.50
N ALA A 232 10.17 29.14 -13.85
CA ALA A 232 11.49 29.78 -13.95
C ALA A 232 12.19 29.85 -12.59
N SER A 233 11.46 30.07 -11.50
CA SER A 233 12.02 30.07 -10.14
C SER A 233 12.54 28.70 -9.73
N LEU A 234 11.75 27.64 -9.95
CA LEU A 234 12.14 26.26 -9.64
C LEU A 234 13.39 25.84 -10.39
N LEU A 235 13.50 26.22 -11.66
CA LEU A 235 14.65 25.92 -12.51
C LEU A 235 15.89 26.80 -12.23
N GLY A 236 15.84 27.71 -11.25
CA GLY A 236 16.94 28.63 -10.93
C GLY A 236 17.16 29.73 -11.99
N MET A 237 16.14 30.01 -12.80
CA MET A 237 16.20 30.88 -13.98
C MET A 237 15.33 32.14 -13.88
N LYS A 238 14.80 32.47 -12.70
CA LYS A 238 13.97 33.67 -12.44
C LYS A 238 14.60 34.98 -12.95
N GLY A 239 15.93 35.09 -12.90
CA GLY A 239 16.66 36.26 -13.40
C GLY A 239 16.72 36.37 -14.93
N ARG A 240 16.43 35.29 -15.67
CA ARG A 240 16.55 35.22 -17.14
C ARG A 240 15.24 34.89 -17.86
N LEU A 241 14.29 34.25 -17.17
CA LEU A 241 13.01 33.76 -17.70
C LEU A 241 11.85 34.10 -16.74
N GLY A 242 10.62 33.90 -17.23
CA GLY A 242 9.40 33.91 -16.42
C GLY A 242 8.65 35.24 -16.36
N THR A 243 9.27 36.37 -16.68
CA THR A 243 8.60 37.68 -16.81
C THR A 243 9.08 38.45 -18.03
N ILE A 244 8.31 39.45 -18.45
CA ILE A 244 8.66 40.37 -19.54
C ILE A 244 9.30 41.62 -18.93
N GLU A 245 10.63 41.59 -18.76
CA GLU A 245 11.44 42.66 -18.18
C GLU A 245 12.68 42.93 -19.05
N ALA A 246 13.15 44.17 -19.06
CA ALA A 246 14.39 44.53 -19.77
C ALA A 246 15.58 43.74 -19.20
N GLY A 247 16.35 43.10 -20.10
CA GLY A 247 17.53 42.30 -19.74
C GLY A 247 17.29 40.78 -19.63
N LYS A 248 16.04 40.31 -19.68
CA LYS A 248 15.71 38.87 -19.74
C LYS A 248 15.75 38.33 -21.17
N LEU A 249 15.82 37.00 -21.31
CA LEU A 249 15.80 36.34 -22.62
C LEU A 249 14.45 36.56 -23.30
N ALA A 250 14.48 36.86 -24.60
CA ALA A 250 13.28 37.13 -25.39
C ALA A 250 12.55 35.84 -25.80
N HIS A 251 12.05 35.10 -24.80
CA HIS A 251 11.08 34.02 -24.99
C HIS A 251 9.67 34.57 -24.85
N LEU A 252 9.00 34.84 -25.96
CA LEU A 252 7.69 35.48 -25.99
C LEU A 252 6.69 34.65 -26.79
N THR A 253 5.50 34.44 -26.23
CA THR A 253 4.38 33.80 -26.92
C THR A 253 3.39 34.88 -27.31
N VAL A 254 3.16 35.08 -28.62
CA VAL A 254 2.18 36.05 -29.11
C VAL A 254 0.89 35.32 -29.45
N MET A 255 -0.23 35.76 -28.86
CA MET A 255 -1.53 35.13 -29.02
C MET A 255 -2.55 36.10 -29.63
N SER A 256 -3.63 35.57 -30.23
CA SER A 256 -4.69 36.38 -30.85
C SER A 256 -5.67 37.05 -29.88
N GLY A 257 -5.61 36.68 -28.60
CA GLY A 257 -6.50 37.13 -27.51
C GLY A 257 -5.95 36.70 -26.14
N PRO A 258 -6.72 36.88 -25.06
CA PRO A 258 -6.36 36.39 -23.72
C PRO A 258 -6.08 34.88 -23.73
N TRP A 259 -5.02 34.45 -23.05
CA TRP A 259 -4.53 33.06 -23.11
C TRP A 259 -5.56 32.03 -22.62
N ASN A 260 -6.46 32.45 -21.73
CA ASN A 260 -7.48 31.63 -21.07
C ASN A 260 -8.79 31.47 -21.87
N GLU A 261 -8.93 32.12 -23.03
CA GLU A 261 -10.08 31.94 -23.92
C GLU A 261 -9.90 30.74 -24.86
N GLU A 262 -10.96 29.97 -25.10
CA GLU A 262 -10.91 28.72 -25.89
C GLU A 262 -10.46 28.97 -27.34
N ASP A 263 -10.95 30.05 -27.95
CA ASP A 263 -10.67 30.43 -29.34
C ASP A 263 -9.31 31.12 -29.55
N THR A 264 -8.58 31.43 -28.47
CA THR A 264 -7.27 32.10 -28.56
C THR A 264 -6.22 31.17 -29.15
N LYS A 265 -5.60 31.61 -30.25
CA LYS A 265 -4.53 30.91 -30.96
C LYS A 265 -3.18 31.57 -30.74
N VAL A 266 -2.12 30.76 -30.67
CA VAL A 266 -0.73 31.23 -30.78
C VAL A 266 -0.49 31.68 -32.23
N ARG A 267 -0.01 32.91 -32.42
CA ARG A 267 0.28 33.50 -33.74
C ARG A 267 1.72 33.25 -34.19
N TYR A 268 2.68 33.47 -33.30
CA TYR A 268 4.09 33.18 -33.50
C TYR A 268 4.79 33.13 -32.14
N LEU A 269 5.93 32.45 -32.09
CA LEU A 269 6.80 32.39 -30.92
C LEU A 269 8.08 33.17 -31.20
N LEU A 270 8.61 33.83 -30.18
CA LEU A 270 10.00 34.30 -30.18
C LEU A 270 10.75 33.44 -29.16
N VAL A 271 11.84 32.81 -29.58
CA VAL A 271 12.69 31.96 -28.73
C VAL A 271 14.11 32.44 -28.90
N ASP A 272 14.75 32.90 -27.81
CA ASP A 272 16.04 33.60 -27.87
C ASP A 272 16.03 34.82 -28.84
N GLY A 273 14.88 35.47 -28.99
CA GLY A 273 14.69 36.60 -29.92
C GLY A 273 14.55 36.19 -31.40
N LEU A 274 14.65 34.90 -31.71
CA LEU A 274 14.38 34.37 -33.05
C LEU A 274 12.88 34.10 -33.20
N LYS A 275 12.28 34.68 -34.24
CA LYS A 275 10.87 34.46 -34.57
C LYS A 275 10.71 33.09 -35.21
N LEU A 276 9.93 32.23 -34.57
CA LEU A 276 9.46 30.96 -35.12
C LEU A 276 8.09 31.18 -35.74
N ASP A 277 8.05 31.16 -37.07
CA ASP A 277 6.83 31.25 -37.85
C ASP A 277 6.19 29.87 -38.01
N PHE A 278 4.92 29.75 -37.63
CA PHE A 278 4.14 28.55 -37.86
C PHE A 278 3.32 28.72 -39.14
N GLU A 279 3.61 27.94 -40.17
CA GLU A 279 2.69 27.82 -41.30
C GLU A 279 1.45 27.03 -40.85
N GLU A 280 0.30 27.70 -40.78
CA GLU A 280 -0.99 27.00 -40.69
C GLU A 280 -1.06 26.07 -41.91
N LYS A 281 -1.00 24.74 -41.70
CA LYS A 281 -1.42 23.80 -42.75
C LYS A 281 -2.84 24.19 -43.11
N LYS A 282 -3.01 24.82 -44.28
CA LYS A 282 -4.33 25.08 -44.85
C LYS A 282 -5.10 23.76 -44.80
N LYS A 283 -6.22 23.74 -44.08
CA LYS A 283 -7.24 22.73 -44.33
C LYS A 283 -7.49 22.82 -45.84
N GLU A 284 -7.24 21.74 -46.57
CA GLU A 284 -7.66 21.67 -47.96
C GLU A 284 -9.16 21.97 -48.00
N ASP A 285 -9.49 23.10 -48.61
CA ASP A 285 -10.86 23.46 -48.94
C ASP A 285 -11.41 22.36 -49.82
N LYS A 286 -12.32 21.55 -49.27
CA LYS A 286 -13.20 20.71 -50.07
C LYS A 286 -14.16 21.62 -50.82
N ALA A 287 -13.71 22.17 -51.95
CA ALA A 287 -14.58 22.77 -52.94
C ALA A 287 -14.82 21.77 -54.09
N ASP A 288 -16.10 21.61 -54.40
CA ASP A 288 -16.71 20.93 -55.54
C ASP A 288 -16.61 19.40 -55.65
N LYS A 289 -17.53 18.75 -54.93
CA LYS A 289 -18.32 17.65 -55.52
C LYS A 289 -19.81 18.02 -55.47
N PRO A 290 -20.56 17.81 -56.57
CA PRO A 290 -21.95 18.19 -56.68
C PRO A 290 -22.83 17.34 -55.73
N GLU A 291 -23.93 17.95 -55.29
CA GLU A 291 -25.00 17.30 -54.55
C GLU A 291 -25.41 15.98 -55.22
N SER A 292 -25.14 14.87 -54.53
CA SER A 292 -25.86 13.62 -54.73
C SER A 292 -26.22 13.10 -53.36
N GLY A 293 -27.51 12.76 -53.21
CA GLY A 293 -28.18 12.55 -51.94
C GLY A 293 -27.42 11.67 -50.95
N ALA A 294 -27.65 11.96 -49.67
CA ALA A 294 -27.20 11.18 -48.54
C ALA A 294 -27.50 9.68 -48.72
N LYS A 295 -26.55 8.95 -49.29
CA LYS A 295 -26.40 7.52 -49.07
C LYS A 295 -25.65 7.37 -47.75
N LYS A 296 -26.36 6.84 -46.75
CA LYS A 296 -25.78 6.17 -45.59
C LYS A 296 -24.52 5.42 -46.04
N LYS A 297 -23.34 5.80 -45.54
CA LYS A 297 -22.21 4.89 -45.54
C LYS A 297 -22.59 3.77 -44.57
N ALA A 298 -22.92 2.62 -45.14
CA ALA A 298 -23.12 1.39 -44.40
C ALA A 298 -21.85 1.09 -43.60
N ASP A 299 -22.04 0.76 -42.32
CA ASP A 299 -21.02 0.08 -41.52
C ASP A 299 -20.49 -1.12 -42.32
N PRO A 300 -19.17 -1.37 -42.37
CA PRO A 300 -18.70 -2.67 -42.78
C PRO A 300 -19.28 -3.69 -41.78
N GLU A 301 -19.95 -4.70 -42.34
CA GLU A 301 -20.71 -5.74 -41.65
C GLU A 301 -20.02 -6.21 -40.36
N SER A 302 -20.76 -6.22 -39.25
CA SER A 302 -20.28 -6.70 -37.95
C SER A 302 -20.03 -8.21 -38.02
N VAL A 303 -18.79 -8.62 -38.29
CA VAL A 303 -18.37 -10.02 -38.23
C VAL A 303 -18.19 -10.44 -36.76
N ASP A 304 -18.76 -11.58 -36.36
CA ASP A 304 -18.61 -12.15 -35.01
C ASP A 304 -17.72 -13.39 -35.04
N LEU A 305 -16.48 -13.23 -34.57
CA LEU A 305 -15.48 -14.28 -34.42
C LEU A 305 -15.45 -14.88 -33.01
N ALA A 306 -16.29 -14.41 -32.09
CA ALA A 306 -16.32 -14.94 -30.73
C ALA A 306 -16.82 -16.39 -30.72
N GLY A 307 -16.17 -17.24 -29.94
CA GLY A 307 -16.52 -18.66 -29.80
C GLY A 307 -15.32 -19.59 -29.67
N ASP A 308 -15.62 -20.89 -29.61
CA ASP A 308 -14.65 -21.96 -29.52
C ASP A 308 -14.30 -22.49 -30.92
N TRP A 309 -13.01 -22.56 -31.23
CA TRP A 309 -12.48 -22.95 -32.52
C TRP A 309 -11.53 -24.15 -32.36
N GLY A 310 -11.69 -25.18 -33.17
CA GLY A 310 -10.68 -26.22 -33.35
C GLY A 310 -9.68 -25.76 -34.41
N VAL A 311 -8.42 -25.59 -34.03
CA VAL A 311 -7.35 -25.06 -34.88
C VAL A 311 -6.43 -26.18 -35.36
N GLU A 312 -6.07 -26.14 -36.63
CA GLU A 312 -5.11 -27.03 -37.26
C GLU A 312 -3.99 -26.20 -37.89
N ILE A 313 -2.74 -26.48 -37.52
CA ILE A 313 -1.55 -25.79 -38.02
C ILE A 313 -0.68 -26.82 -38.74
N GLN A 314 -0.36 -26.56 -40.01
CA GLN A 314 0.59 -27.39 -40.75
C GLN A 314 2.02 -26.97 -40.41
N SER A 315 2.74 -27.77 -39.63
CA SER A 315 4.16 -27.53 -39.34
C SER A 315 5.07 -28.44 -40.16
N ALA A 316 6.35 -28.07 -40.33
CA ALA A 316 7.34 -28.91 -41.01
C ALA A 316 7.59 -30.26 -40.31
N GLN A 317 7.20 -30.41 -39.04
CA GLN A 317 7.36 -31.63 -38.23
C GLN A 317 6.07 -32.43 -38.08
N GLY A 318 4.98 -32.05 -38.77
CA GLY A 318 3.67 -32.69 -38.67
C GLY A 318 2.54 -31.70 -38.36
N LYS A 319 1.31 -32.22 -38.37
CA LYS A 319 0.07 -31.46 -38.13
C LYS A 319 -0.12 -31.23 -36.62
N VAL A 320 -0.25 -29.98 -36.19
CA VAL A 320 -0.51 -29.60 -34.80
C VAL A 320 -1.98 -29.25 -34.66
N ILE A 321 -2.66 -29.85 -33.67
CA ILE A 321 -4.07 -29.60 -33.38
C ILE A 321 -4.17 -28.84 -32.05
N GLY A 322 -4.94 -27.76 -32.06
CA GLY A 322 -5.17 -26.90 -30.89
C GLY A 322 -6.62 -26.46 -30.75
N GLN A 323 -6.92 -25.79 -29.64
CA GLN A 323 -8.19 -25.14 -29.36
C GLN A 323 -7.96 -23.66 -29.13
N LEU A 324 -8.77 -22.81 -29.77
CA LEU A 324 -8.72 -21.37 -29.64
C LEU A 324 -10.08 -20.87 -29.15
N GLN A 325 -10.10 -20.16 -28.03
CA GLN A 325 -11.28 -19.46 -27.54
C GLN A 325 -11.12 -17.98 -27.81
N LEU A 326 -12.02 -17.39 -28.59
CA LEU A 326 -12.01 -15.95 -28.88
C LEU A 326 -13.22 -15.27 -28.23
N ALA A 327 -12.95 -14.11 -27.63
CA ALA A 327 -13.93 -13.10 -27.25
C ALA A 327 -13.67 -11.84 -28.07
N GLN A 328 -14.73 -11.24 -28.61
CA GLN A 328 -14.64 -10.06 -29.47
C GLN A 328 -15.34 -8.87 -28.82
N ASP A 329 -14.67 -7.72 -28.78
CA ASP A 329 -15.27 -6.42 -28.44
C ASP A 329 -15.03 -5.43 -29.58
N LYS A 330 -16.10 -5.17 -30.36
CA LYS A 330 -16.09 -4.42 -31.62
C LYS A 330 -15.06 -4.97 -32.60
N THR A 331 -13.88 -4.34 -32.68
CA THR A 331 -12.78 -4.71 -33.57
C THR A 331 -11.61 -5.36 -32.83
N SER A 332 -11.67 -5.49 -31.50
CA SER A 332 -10.61 -6.12 -30.70
C SER A 332 -10.93 -7.58 -30.40
N LEU A 333 -9.90 -8.44 -30.44
CA LEU A 333 -9.99 -9.85 -30.11
C LEU A 333 -9.13 -10.16 -28.88
N ARG A 334 -9.68 -10.95 -27.95
CA ARG A 334 -8.98 -11.52 -26.80
C ARG A 334 -9.31 -13.00 -26.71
N GLY A 335 -8.49 -13.78 -26.00
CA GLY A 335 -8.69 -15.21 -26.00
C GLY A 335 -7.58 -16.03 -25.38
N THR A 336 -7.77 -17.34 -25.41
CA THR A 336 -6.80 -18.35 -24.98
C THR A 336 -6.61 -19.36 -26.11
N PHE A 337 -5.39 -19.89 -26.20
CA PHE A 337 -5.02 -20.94 -27.14
C PHE A 337 -4.40 -22.09 -26.35
N SER A 338 -4.82 -23.32 -26.63
CA SER A 338 -4.29 -24.52 -26.00
C SER A 338 -3.95 -25.56 -27.06
N SER A 339 -2.80 -26.22 -26.92
CA SER A 339 -2.37 -27.28 -27.82
C SER A 339 -1.49 -28.29 -27.09
N GLU A 340 -1.27 -29.46 -27.68
CA GLU A 340 -0.33 -30.46 -27.15
C GLU A 340 1.11 -29.95 -27.00
N LYS A 341 1.46 -28.83 -27.68
CA LYS A 341 2.79 -28.21 -27.64
C LYS A 341 2.89 -27.02 -26.68
N GLY A 342 1.81 -26.66 -26.00
CA GLY A 342 1.77 -25.57 -25.01
C GLY A 342 0.52 -24.70 -25.09
N ASP A 343 0.26 -24.03 -23.96
CA ASP A 343 -0.86 -23.11 -23.78
C ASP A 343 -0.40 -21.65 -23.82
N GLY A 344 -1.25 -20.77 -24.34
CA GLY A 344 -0.95 -19.36 -24.51
C GLY A 344 -2.16 -18.45 -24.42
N LYS A 345 -1.91 -17.16 -24.20
CA LYS A 345 -2.96 -16.12 -24.20
C LYS A 345 -2.83 -15.25 -25.44
N VAL A 346 -3.96 -14.81 -25.98
CA VAL A 346 -4.00 -13.81 -27.04
C VAL A 346 -3.59 -12.47 -26.43
N THR A 347 -2.40 -11.99 -26.75
CA THR A 347 -1.83 -10.73 -26.21
C THR A 347 -2.30 -9.50 -26.98
N SER A 348 -2.65 -9.67 -28.26
CA SER A 348 -3.24 -8.62 -29.08
C SER A 348 -4.09 -9.23 -30.19
N GLY A 349 -5.15 -8.54 -30.60
CA GLY A 349 -5.95 -8.97 -31.74
C GLY A 349 -6.83 -7.84 -32.27
N LYS A 350 -6.84 -7.67 -33.59
CA LYS A 350 -7.56 -6.61 -34.30
C LYS A 350 -8.23 -7.13 -35.56
N ILE A 351 -9.39 -6.57 -35.87
CA ILE A 351 -10.11 -6.76 -37.13
C ILE A 351 -10.10 -5.41 -37.86
N GLU A 352 -9.50 -5.39 -39.04
CA GLU A 352 -9.45 -4.21 -39.90
C GLU A 352 -9.98 -4.57 -41.29
N LYS A 353 -11.10 -3.95 -41.68
CA LYS A 353 -11.81 -4.20 -42.96
C LYS A 353 -12.20 -5.69 -43.09
N ALA A 354 -11.67 -6.38 -44.10
CA ALA A 354 -11.93 -7.79 -44.40
C ALA A 354 -10.77 -8.71 -43.96
N GLN A 355 -9.89 -8.24 -43.05
CA GLN A 355 -8.78 -9.03 -42.52
C GLN A 355 -8.79 -9.01 -40.99
N PHE A 356 -8.33 -10.11 -40.39
CA PHE A 356 -8.14 -10.22 -38.96
C PHE A 356 -6.73 -10.69 -38.64
N GLU A 357 -6.21 -10.18 -37.53
CA GLU A 357 -4.87 -10.51 -37.04
C GLU A 357 -4.88 -10.61 -35.53
N PHE A 358 -4.27 -11.67 -34.98
CA PHE A 358 -4.07 -11.81 -33.54
C PHE A 358 -2.77 -12.53 -33.21
N THR A 359 -2.20 -12.20 -32.06
CA THR A 359 -0.93 -12.76 -31.56
C THR A 359 -1.19 -13.57 -30.30
N VAL A 360 -0.66 -14.79 -30.26
CA VAL A 360 -0.68 -15.68 -29.10
C VAL A 360 0.75 -15.81 -28.56
N ALA A 361 0.94 -15.56 -27.28
CA ALA A 361 2.19 -15.85 -26.59
C ALA A 361 2.09 -17.20 -25.87
N ILE A 362 2.96 -18.16 -26.21
CA ILE A 362 3.03 -19.50 -25.61
C ILE A 362 4.30 -19.60 -24.76
N GLY A 363 4.18 -19.93 -23.48
CA GLY A 363 5.29 -20.04 -22.51
C GLY A 363 5.19 -19.07 -21.32
N ALA A 364 6.13 -19.14 -20.38
CA ALA A 364 6.16 -18.31 -19.17
C ALA A 364 7.36 -17.34 -19.17
N GLY A 365 7.11 -16.04 -18.97
CA GLY A 365 8.15 -15.01 -18.82
C GLY A 365 8.87 -14.63 -20.11
N GLU A 366 10.16 -14.26 -20.02
CA GLU A 366 11.00 -13.76 -21.13
C GLU A 366 11.31 -14.80 -22.24
N HIS A 367 10.89 -16.05 -22.08
CA HIS A 367 11.06 -17.12 -23.07
C HIS A 367 9.75 -17.49 -23.79
N SER A 368 8.78 -16.57 -23.88
CA SER A 368 7.54 -16.79 -24.62
C SER A 368 7.75 -16.75 -26.14
N ILE A 369 7.24 -17.75 -26.85
CA ILE A 369 7.21 -17.75 -28.32
C ILE A 369 5.92 -17.06 -28.77
N GLU A 370 6.07 -15.99 -29.56
CA GLU A 370 4.93 -15.31 -30.17
C GLU A 370 4.55 -15.95 -31.52
N LEU A 371 3.27 -16.25 -31.65
CA LEU A 371 2.64 -16.78 -32.86
C LEU A 371 1.63 -15.76 -33.38
N GLN A 372 1.87 -15.23 -34.57
CA GLN A 372 1.04 -14.22 -35.21
C GLN A 372 0.15 -14.87 -36.28
N PHE A 373 -1.15 -14.88 -36.04
CA PHE A 373 -2.17 -15.42 -36.94
C PHE A 373 -2.76 -14.30 -37.78
N LYS A 374 -2.79 -14.47 -39.10
CA LYS A 374 -3.44 -13.56 -40.05
C LYS A 374 -4.38 -14.32 -40.96
N GLY A 375 -5.58 -13.79 -41.21
CA GLY A 375 -6.54 -14.38 -42.13
C GLY A 375 -7.46 -13.34 -42.78
N GLU A 376 -8.15 -13.76 -43.84
CA GLU A 376 -9.15 -12.94 -44.54
C GLU A 376 -10.55 -13.39 -44.16
N LEU A 377 -11.45 -12.44 -43.96
CA LEU A 377 -12.86 -12.68 -43.65
C LEU A 377 -13.63 -12.92 -44.96
N GLY A 378 -14.34 -14.05 -45.03
CA GLY A 378 -15.31 -14.30 -46.10
C GLY A 378 -16.52 -13.37 -46.00
N LYS A 379 -17.44 -13.46 -46.98
CA LYS A 379 -18.69 -12.65 -47.01
C LYS A 379 -19.72 -13.03 -45.92
N GLU A 380 -19.36 -13.87 -44.97
CA GLU A 380 -20.25 -14.39 -43.92
C GLU A 380 -20.08 -13.58 -42.63
N GLN A 381 -21.19 -13.13 -42.05
CA GLN A 381 -21.20 -12.37 -40.78
C GLN A 381 -20.80 -13.24 -39.57
N LYS A 382 -20.98 -14.56 -39.68
CA LYS A 382 -20.54 -15.57 -38.70
C LYS A 382 -19.86 -16.72 -39.46
N PRO A 383 -18.54 -16.65 -39.69
CA PRO A 383 -17.86 -17.72 -40.40
C PRO A 383 -17.82 -18.99 -39.53
N ASP A 384 -18.08 -20.14 -40.15
CA ASP A 384 -17.94 -21.47 -39.52
C ASP A 384 -16.53 -22.04 -39.69
N SER A 385 -15.70 -21.43 -40.55
CA SER A 385 -14.29 -21.76 -40.69
C SER A 385 -13.42 -20.52 -40.89
N LEU A 386 -12.20 -20.57 -40.38
CA LEU A 386 -11.15 -19.57 -40.57
C LEU A 386 -9.95 -20.24 -41.22
N SER A 387 -9.20 -19.50 -42.01
CA SER A 387 -7.91 -19.96 -42.52
C SER A 387 -6.99 -18.79 -42.78
N GLY A 388 -5.70 -19.05 -42.80
CA GLY A 388 -4.74 -18.02 -43.12
C GLY A 388 -3.30 -18.43 -42.89
N LYS A 389 -2.45 -17.43 -42.69
CA LYS A 389 -1.01 -17.59 -42.49
C LYS A 389 -0.65 -17.38 -41.03
N LEU A 390 0.22 -18.23 -40.53
CA LEU A 390 0.83 -18.17 -39.21
C LEU A 390 2.30 -17.80 -39.38
N LYS A 391 2.76 -16.80 -38.63
CA LYS A 391 4.18 -16.42 -38.56
C LYS A 391 4.70 -16.64 -37.14
N SER A 392 5.77 -17.43 -37.02
CA SER A 392 6.50 -17.63 -35.76
C SER A 392 7.70 -16.69 -35.67
N ALA A 393 8.16 -16.41 -34.45
CA ALA A 393 9.41 -15.69 -34.19
C ALA A 393 10.66 -16.29 -34.89
N PHE A 394 10.60 -17.56 -35.32
CA PHE A 394 11.68 -18.25 -36.04
C PHE A 394 11.63 -18.12 -37.58
N GLY A 395 10.70 -17.33 -38.13
CA GLY A 395 10.76 -16.82 -39.51
C GLY A 395 10.09 -17.65 -40.62
N THR A 396 9.59 -18.85 -40.36
CA THR A 396 8.82 -19.65 -41.34
C THR A 396 7.33 -19.32 -41.30
N GLU A 397 6.74 -19.00 -42.46
CA GLU A 397 5.28 -18.88 -42.62
C GLU A 397 4.66 -20.26 -42.86
N THR A 398 3.62 -20.60 -42.09
CA THR A 398 2.85 -21.84 -42.27
C THR A 398 1.37 -21.55 -42.45
N GLN A 399 0.65 -22.48 -43.09
CA GLN A 399 -0.81 -22.38 -43.21
C GLN A 399 -1.50 -22.95 -41.98
N TRP A 400 -2.58 -22.30 -41.58
CA TRP A 400 -3.48 -22.79 -40.54
C TRP A 400 -4.93 -22.70 -41.00
N SER A 401 -5.76 -23.58 -40.46
CA SER A 401 -7.21 -23.53 -40.59
C SER A 401 -7.84 -23.72 -39.21
N ALA A 402 -9.06 -23.23 -39.04
CA ALA A 402 -9.84 -23.49 -37.86
C ALA A 402 -11.31 -23.68 -38.22
N VAL A 403 -12.00 -24.54 -37.48
CA VAL A 403 -13.43 -24.81 -37.64
C VAL A 403 -14.12 -24.49 -36.33
N ARG A 404 -15.21 -23.74 -36.40
CA ARG A 404 -16.01 -23.36 -35.24
C ARG A 404 -16.66 -24.62 -34.65
N LYS A 405 -16.46 -24.86 -33.35
CA LYS A 405 -17.11 -25.98 -32.67
C LYS A 405 -18.58 -25.63 -32.45
N VAL A 406 -19.49 -26.29 -33.17
CA VAL A 406 -20.92 -26.25 -32.87
C VAL A 406 -21.12 -26.93 -31.52
N LYS A 407 -21.69 -26.24 -30.53
CA LYS A 407 -22.06 -26.84 -29.24
C LYS A 407 -23.15 -27.90 -29.45
N THR A 408 -22.75 -29.14 -29.69
CA THR A 408 -23.59 -30.30 -29.45
C THR A 408 -23.69 -30.50 -27.94
N ALA A 409 -24.89 -30.33 -27.39
CA ALA A 409 -25.16 -30.59 -25.99
C ALA A 409 -25.11 -32.11 -25.73
N ALA A 410 -24.11 -32.57 -24.98
CA ALA A 410 -24.10 -33.79 -24.17
C ALA A 410 -22.79 -33.88 -23.36
N PRO A 411 -22.73 -34.76 -22.35
CA PRO A 411 -23.37 -34.68 -21.04
C PRO A 411 -22.41 -34.08 -20.00
N VAL A 412 -22.93 -33.72 -18.83
CA VAL A 412 -22.13 -33.28 -17.69
C VAL A 412 -21.22 -34.44 -17.24
N VAL A 413 -19.92 -34.29 -17.47
CA VAL A 413 -18.89 -35.09 -16.81
C VAL A 413 -18.46 -34.28 -15.60
N GLU A 414 -18.93 -34.71 -14.42
CA GLU A 414 -18.35 -34.27 -13.15
C GLU A 414 -16.88 -34.67 -13.14
N ASN A 415 -16.00 -33.69 -12.94
CA ASN A 415 -14.59 -33.96 -12.72
C ASN A 415 -14.42 -34.26 -11.22
N PRO A 416 -13.93 -35.44 -10.85
CA PRO A 416 -13.73 -35.83 -9.46
C PRO A 416 -12.44 -35.17 -8.96
N ILE A 417 -12.56 -34.41 -7.87
CA ILE A 417 -11.69 -34.35 -6.70
C ILE A 417 -12.42 -33.38 -5.76
N GLN A 418 -13.45 -33.91 -5.12
CA GLN A 418 -13.86 -33.46 -3.79
C GLN A 418 -12.83 -34.01 -2.82
N LEU A 419 -12.30 -33.14 -1.96
CA LEU A 419 -11.70 -33.57 -0.70
C LEU A 419 -12.79 -34.29 0.09
N SER A 420 -12.64 -35.61 0.17
CA SER A 420 -13.48 -36.51 0.97
C SER A 420 -13.40 -36.13 2.44
N LEU A 421 -14.51 -35.66 2.99
CA LEU A 421 -14.88 -35.84 4.39
C LEU A 421 -15.77 -37.08 4.46
N GLU A 422 -15.19 -38.28 4.32
CA GLU A 422 -15.89 -39.51 4.68
C GLU A 422 -14.91 -40.46 5.37
N GLY A 423 -15.19 -40.65 6.65
CA GLY A 423 -14.41 -41.40 7.60
C GLY A 423 -14.90 -41.18 9.02
N MET A 424 -16.19 -40.91 9.21
CA MET A 424 -16.89 -41.08 10.47
C MET A 424 -18.29 -41.62 10.14
N ASP A 425 -18.52 -42.80 10.69
CA ASP A 425 -19.60 -43.75 10.50
C ASP A 425 -20.87 -43.22 11.19
N ASP A 426 -21.87 -42.83 10.40
CA ASP A 426 -23.23 -42.58 10.89
C ASP A 426 -24.03 -43.87 10.77
N GLY A 427 -24.05 -44.64 11.86
CA GLY A 427 -25.04 -45.68 12.07
C GLY A 427 -26.40 -45.02 12.30
N ASP A 428 -27.31 -45.20 11.34
CA ASP A 428 -28.75 -45.06 11.55
C ASP A 428 -29.21 -46.12 12.55
N ASP A 429 -29.73 -45.69 13.70
CA ASP A 429 -31.05 -46.15 14.13
C ASP A 429 -31.53 -45.38 15.38
N LEU A 430 -32.84 -45.11 15.36
CA LEU A 430 -33.69 -44.53 16.43
C LEU A 430 -33.71 -43.00 16.49
N LEU A 431 -34.77 -42.40 15.95
CA LEU A 431 -35.92 -41.98 16.76
C LEU A 431 -37.10 -41.57 15.86
N THR A 432 -38.24 -42.19 16.15
CA THR A 432 -39.54 -42.04 15.48
C THR A 432 -40.16 -40.66 15.64
N GLU A 433 -40.88 -40.23 14.59
CA GLU A 433 -41.80 -39.09 14.61
C GLU A 433 -42.87 -39.24 15.70
N SER A 434 -42.89 -38.33 16.68
CA SER A 434 -44.10 -37.66 17.15
C SER A 434 -43.76 -36.62 18.21
N ASP A 435 -44.44 -35.47 18.12
CA ASP A 435 -44.48 -34.37 19.09
C ASP A 435 -43.25 -33.46 19.24
N SER A 436 -43.13 -32.52 18.30
CA SER A 436 -42.66 -31.17 18.66
C SER A 436 -43.35 -30.10 17.81
N LYS A 437 -44.38 -29.46 18.41
CA LYS A 437 -44.87 -28.15 18.01
C LYS A 437 -43.75 -27.13 18.18
N ILE A 438 -42.93 -26.96 17.14
CA ILE A 438 -42.09 -25.77 17.01
C ILE A 438 -42.99 -24.66 16.47
N LEU A 439 -43.19 -23.63 17.27
CA LEU A 439 -43.79 -22.36 16.87
C LEU A 439 -42.91 -21.73 15.77
N VAL A 440 -43.22 -22.04 14.51
CA VAL A 440 -42.71 -21.28 13.37
C VAL A 440 -43.38 -19.92 13.44
N ALA A 441 -42.68 -18.92 13.96
CA ALA A 441 -43.10 -17.54 13.81
C ALA A 441 -43.26 -17.25 12.31
N GLU A 442 -44.47 -16.86 11.90
CA GLU A 442 -44.73 -16.44 10.52
C GLU A 442 -43.71 -15.36 10.13
N LYS A 443 -43.00 -15.58 9.01
CA LYS A 443 -42.15 -14.56 8.41
C LYS A 443 -42.99 -13.29 8.25
N PRO A 444 -42.53 -12.13 8.75
CA PRO A 444 -43.27 -10.90 8.57
C PRO A 444 -43.38 -10.62 7.06
N VAL A 445 -44.61 -10.62 6.55
CA VAL A 445 -44.91 -10.16 5.20
C VAL A 445 -44.77 -8.64 5.21
N LEU A 446 -43.57 -8.16 4.90
CA LEU A 446 -43.33 -6.73 4.66
C LEU A 446 -44.15 -6.31 3.43
N LYS A 447 -45.13 -5.43 3.65
CA LYS A 447 -45.88 -4.77 2.57
C LYS A 447 -44.88 -4.02 1.67
N ASN A 448 -44.99 -4.25 0.36
CA ASN A 448 -44.07 -3.84 -0.70
C ASN A 448 -43.93 -2.32 -0.94
N GLU A 449 -44.40 -1.46 -0.04
CA GLU A 449 -44.49 -0.01 -0.31
C GLU A 449 -43.18 0.76 -0.05
N ASN A 450 -42.18 0.14 0.60
CA ASN A 450 -40.88 0.75 0.90
C ASN A 450 -39.67 -0.11 0.49
N ARG A 451 -39.76 -0.88 -0.60
CA ARG A 451 -38.52 -1.44 -1.17
C ARG A 451 -37.76 -0.30 -1.86
N PRO A 452 -36.55 0.09 -1.40
CA PRO A 452 -35.69 0.94 -2.21
C PRO A 452 -35.57 0.31 -3.59
N SER A 453 -35.53 1.14 -4.65
CA SER A 453 -35.38 0.63 -6.00
C SER A 453 -34.20 -0.35 -6.01
N LEU A 454 -34.31 -1.46 -6.77
CA LEU A 454 -33.33 -2.56 -6.83
C LEU A 454 -31.89 -2.13 -7.17
N HIS A 455 -31.65 -0.83 -7.40
CA HIS A 455 -30.44 -0.22 -7.93
C HIS A 455 -29.85 0.87 -6.99
N GLN A 456 -30.49 1.17 -5.85
CA GLN A 456 -29.93 2.02 -4.80
C GLN A 456 -29.25 1.15 -3.74
N PHE A 457 -28.06 0.63 -4.04
CA PHE A 457 -27.23 -0.02 -3.02
C PHE A 457 -26.63 1.03 -2.11
N ASN A 458 -26.79 0.87 -0.79
CA ASN A 458 -25.99 1.59 0.20
C ASN A 458 -24.52 1.21 -0.02
N THR A 459 -23.82 2.04 -0.77
CA THR A 459 -22.43 1.81 -1.15
C THR A 459 -21.56 2.59 -0.20
N GLU A 460 -20.71 1.88 0.55
CA GLU A 460 -19.67 2.45 1.39
C GLU A 460 -18.67 3.24 0.54
N LEU A 461 -18.46 4.52 0.88
CA LEU A 461 -17.47 5.39 0.25
C LEU A 461 -16.26 5.64 1.16
N LYS A 462 -15.16 6.13 0.59
CA LYS A 462 -14.01 6.60 1.37
C LYS A 462 -14.41 7.69 2.36
N ALA A 463 -15.29 8.61 1.95
CA ALA A 463 -15.82 9.67 2.81
C ALA A 463 -16.55 9.11 4.05
N ASP A 464 -17.24 7.97 3.94
CA ASP A 464 -17.98 7.35 5.05
C ASP A 464 -17.06 6.72 6.11
N ARG A 465 -15.87 6.31 5.68
CA ARG A 465 -14.84 5.81 6.60
C ARG A 465 -14.14 6.93 7.35
N ILE A 466 -13.97 8.08 6.71
CA ILE A 466 -13.25 9.24 7.26
C ILE A 466 -14.17 10.12 8.12
N SER A 467 -15.47 10.17 7.84
CA SER A 467 -16.41 11.00 8.60
C SER A 467 -16.48 10.56 10.06
N GLN A 468 -16.02 11.42 10.97
CA GLN A 468 -16.19 11.20 12.40
C GLN A 468 -17.63 11.54 12.81
N ALA A 469 -18.24 10.69 13.63
CA ALA A 469 -19.59 10.92 14.16
C ALA A 469 -19.65 12.18 15.04
N ALA A 470 -18.58 12.49 15.75
CA ALA A 470 -18.38 13.73 16.50
C ALA A 470 -16.88 13.98 16.75
N GLU A 471 -16.41 15.21 16.55
CA GLU A 471 -15.10 15.67 17.04
C GLU A 471 -15.23 16.03 18.53
N THR A 472 -14.50 15.34 19.40
CA THR A 472 -14.58 15.51 20.85
C THR A 472 -13.48 16.42 21.41
N GLY A 473 -12.43 16.69 20.64
CA GLY A 473 -11.21 17.34 21.10
C GLY A 473 -10.49 16.57 22.22
N GLY A 474 -10.65 15.24 22.24
CA GLY A 474 -10.18 14.35 23.30
C GLY A 474 -10.91 14.50 24.65
N ASN A 475 -12.08 15.15 24.68
CA ASN A 475 -12.90 15.33 25.88
C ASN A 475 -14.24 14.59 25.73
N LEU A 476 -14.32 13.41 26.34
CA LEU A 476 -15.42 12.47 26.17
C LEU A 476 -15.91 11.95 27.53
N LEU A 477 -17.23 11.79 27.66
CA LEU A 477 -17.85 11.09 28.78
C LEU A 477 -18.73 9.96 28.25
N LEU A 478 -18.34 8.72 28.53
CA LEU A 478 -19.19 7.54 28.34
C LEU A 478 -20.04 7.35 29.59
N LYS A 479 -21.37 7.40 29.48
CA LYS A 479 -22.30 7.33 30.62
C LYS A 479 -22.97 5.98 30.76
N ASN A 480 -23.10 5.50 32.00
CA ASN A 480 -24.00 4.41 32.40
C ASN A 480 -23.75 3.04 31.72
N GLY A 481 -22.54 2.78 31.24
CA GLY A 481 -22.19 1.51 30.59
C GLY A 481 -21.87 0.39 31.57
N THR A 482 -21.76 -0.83 31.05
CA THR A 482 -21.12 -1.94 31.78
C THR A 482 -19.62 -1.92 31.49
N VAL A 483 -18.83 -1.38 32.42
CA VAL A 483 -17.40 -1.13 32.23
C VAL A 483 -16.59 -2.37 32.63
N ILE A 484 -15.90 -2.97 31.68
CA ILE A 484 -14.94 -4.06 31.89
C ILE A 484 -13.54 -3.45 31.94
N THR A 485 -12.91 -3.42 33.11
CA THR A 485 -11.56 -2.83 33.27
C THR A 485 -10.44 -3.77 32.82
N VAL A 486 -10.71 -5.08 32.77
CA VAL A 486 -9.78 -6.20 32.51
C VAL A 486 -8.75 -6.46 33.64
N THR A 487 -8.39 -5.43 34.41
CA THR A 487 -7.50 -5.56 35.59
C THR A 487 -8.26 -5.71 36.91
N GLY A 488 -9.53 -5.31 36.97
CA GLY A 488 -10.39 -5.41 38.15
C GLY A 488 -11.76 -6.02 37.84
N GLU A 489 -12.74 -5.69 38.68
CA GLU A 489 -14.13 -6.16 38.52
C GLU A 489 -14.86 -5.41 37.40
N THR A 490 -15.87 -6.07 36.82
CA THR A 490 -16.80 -5.44 35.88
C THR A 490 -17.80 -4.56 36.65
N MET A 491 -17.93 -3.30 36.24
CA MET A 491 -18.75 -2.30 36.93
C MET A 491 -20.00 -1.95 36.09
N PRO A 492 -21.21 -2.34 36.51
CA PRO A 492 -22.44 -1.95 35.84
C PRO A 492 -22.78 -0.47 36.08
N LEU A 493 -23.56 0.14 35.17
CA LEU A 493 -24.07 1.52 35.29
C LEU A 493 -22.99 2.54 35.67
N THR A 494 -21.81 2.40 35.08
CA THR A 494 -20.63 3.20 35.41
C THR A 494 -20.27 4.13 34.26
N SER A 495 -19.80 5.33 34.59
CA SER A 495 -19.34 6.32 33.61
C SER A 495 -17.81 6.41 33.60
N VAL A 496 -17.25 6.74 32.44
CA VAL A 496 -15.80 6.96 32.24
C VAL A 496 -15.60 8.34 31.62
N LEU A 497 -14.84 9.20 32.30
CA LEU A 497 -14.51 10.55 31.85
C LEU A 497 -13.08 10.57 31.28
N VAL A 498 -12.97 11.07 30.05
CA VAL A 498 -11.72 11.33 29.34
C VAL A 498 -11.53 12.82 29.18
N GLN A 499 -10.32 13.30 29.46
CA GLN A 499 -9.89 14.67 29.18
C GLN A 499 -8.53 14.67 28.50
N ASN A 500 -8.39 15.45 27.43
CA ASN A 500 -7.17 15.52 26.62
C ASN A 500 -6.64 14.11 26.23
N GLY A 501 -7.55 13.21 25.90
CA GLY A 501 -7.27 11.83 25.51
C GLY A 501 -6.86 10.88 26.62
N LYS A 502 -6.89 11.30 27.90
CA LYS A 502 -6.59 10.45 29.06
C LYS A 502 -7.80 10.21 29.95
N ILE A 503 -7.92 9.02 30.52
CA ILE A 503 -8.93 8.66 31.51
C ILE A 503 -8.62 9.42 32.81
N VAL A 504 -9.55 10.26 33.27
CA VAL A 504 -9.36 11.06 34.49
C VAL A 504 -10.24 10.63 35.65
N ALA A 505 -11.39 10.00 35.38
CA ALA A 505 -12.30 9.55 36.42
C ALA A 505 -13.20 8.40 35.93
N ILE A 506 -13.57 7.51 36.85
CA ILE A 506 -14.47 6.38 36.62
C ILE A 506 -15.46 6.31 37.79
N GLY A 507 -16.76 6.22 37.52
CA GLY A 507 -17.79 6.18 38.57
C GLY A 507 -19.18 6.63 38.11
N GLY A 508 -20.14 6.68 39.03
CA GLY A 508 -21.52 7.10 38.77
C GLY A 508 -21.72 8.62 38.73
N ASP A 509 -21.19 9.34 39.73
CA ASP A 509 -21.36 10.79 39.89
C ASP A 509 -20.05 11.53 39.56
N LEU A 510 -19.76 11.72 38.27
CA LEU A 510 -18.56 12.41 37.81
C LEU A 510 -18.80 13.91 37.64
N LYS A 511 -17.83 14.73 38.06
CA LYS A 511 -17.80 16.17 37.76
C LYS A 511 -17.35 16.37 36.31
N VAL A 512 -18.31 16.72 35.45
CA VAL A 512 -18.07 16.85 34.01
C VAL A 512 -17.67 18.30 33.68
N PRO A 513 -16.49 18.53 33.11
CA PRO A 513 -16.08 19.85 32.61
C PRO A 513 -17.00 20.35 31.49
N GLU A 514 -17.10 21.67 31.34
CA GLU A 514 -17.78 22.28 30.20
C GLU A 514 -17.13 21.84 28.87
N LYS A 515 -17.93 21.73 27.80
CA LYS A 515 -17.51 21.27 26.45
C LYS A 515 -17.06 19.81 26.35
N THR A 516 -17.44 18.96 27.31
CA THR A 516 -17.24 17.51 27.19
C THR A 516 -18.37 16.89 26.37
N THR A 517 -18.04 16.14 25.32
CA THR A 517 -19.03 15.36 24.57
C THR A 517 -19.50 14.19 25.42
N ALA A 518 -20.80 14.04 25.64
CA ALA A 518 -21.37 12.97 26.45
C ALA A 518 -22.14 11.98 25.57
N ILE A 519 -21.81 10.69 25.71
CA ILE A 519 -22.46 9.58 24.99
C ILE A 519 -23.06 8.65 26.03
N ASP A 520 -24.37 8.41 25.92
CA ASP A 520 -25.05 7.41 26.75
C ASP A 520 -24.79 6.02 26.16
N VAL A 521 -24.16 5.16 26.97
CA VAL A 521 -23.83 3.78 26.61
C VAL A 521 -24.58 2.79 27.49
N ILE A 522 -25.74 3.20 28.02
CA ILE A 522 -26.64 2.32 28.76
C ILE A 522 -26.98 1.05 27.97
N GLY A 523 -26.88 -0.10 28.64
CA GLY A 523 -27.10 -1.42 28.02
C GLY A 523 -25.93 -1.92 27.16
N LEU A 524 -24.90 -1.10 26.93
CA LEU A 524 -23.69 -1.49 26.20
C LEU A 524 -22.56 -1.87 27.16
N TYR A 525 -21.58 -2.59 26.62
CA TYR A 525 -20.36 -3.00 27.33
C TYR A 525 -19.18 -2.16 26.85
N VAL A 526 -18.44 -1.55 27.77
CA VAL A 526 -17.25 -0.75 27.48
C VAL A 526 -16.02 -1.52 27.97
N MET A 527 -15.12 -1.87 27.06
CA MET A 527 -13.85 -2.51 27.38
C MET A 527 -12.67 -1.68 26.83
N PRO A 528 -11.42 -1.90 27.28
CA PRO A 528 -10.26 -1.28 26.65
C PRO A 528 -10.22 -1.67 25.17
N GLY A 529 -9.73 -0.77 24.32
CA GLY A 529 -9.51 -1.08 22.91
C GLY A 529 -8.65 -2.33 22.70
N ILE A 530 -9.00 -3.13 21.69
CA ILE A 530 -8.24 -4.34 21.34
C ILE A 530 -6.90 -3.96 20.73
N ILE A 531 -5.85 -4.70 21.07
CA ILE A 531 -4.50 -4.50 20.57
C ILE A 531 -4.03 -5.75 19.84
N ASP A 532 -3.65 -5.60 18.57
CA ASP A 532 -3.07 -6.69 17.77
C ASP A 532 -1.54 -6.58 17.72
N THR A 533 -0.82 -7.57 18.25
CA THR A 533 0.65 -7.55 18.32
C THR A 533 1.34 -8.01 17.04
N HIS A 534 0.59 -8.43 16.02
CA HIS A 534 1.17 -8.93 14.78
C HIS A 534 0.23 -8.76 13.60
N SER A 535 0.49 -7.73 12.81
CA SER A 535 -0.27 -7.45 11.61
C SER A 535 0.63 -7.09 10.43
N HIS A 536 0.06 -7.25 9.25
CA HIS A 536 0.66 -6.86 7.97
C HIS A 536 -0.19 -5.84 7.21
N ILE A 537 -1.23 -5.29 7.85
CA ILE A 537 -2.04 -4.20 7.29
C ILE A 537 -1.22 -2.91 7.21
N MET A 538 -1.67 -1.95 6.40
CA MET A 538 -1.08 -0.62 6.28
C MET A 538 0.39 -0.62 5.84
N ILE A 539 0.88 -1.66 5.15
CA ILE A 539 2.24 -1.72 4.60
C ILE A 539 2.17 -1.68 3.07
N THR A 540 2.74 -0.64 2.44
CA THR A 540 2.71 -0.46 0.98
C THR A 540 3.90 -1.11 0.28
N ASP A 541 3.67 -1.56 -0.96
CA ASP A 541 4.70 -1.98 -1.92
C ASP A 541 5.65 -3.09 -1.43
N GLY A 542 5.06 -4.08 -0.73
CA GLY A 542 5.70 -5.34 -0.37
C GLY A 542 6.08 -5.43 1.11
N ILE A 543 5.71 -6.56 1.73
CA ILE A 543 5.91 -6.84 3.16
C ILE A 543 7.28 -7.51 3.45
N ASN A 544 7.87 -8.17 2.44
CA ASN A 544 9.11 -8.93 2.60
C ASN A 544 10.21 -8.42 1.65
N GLU A 545 11.25 -7.79 2.21
CA GLU A 545 12.52 -7.52 1.52
C GLU A 545 13.34 -8.82 1.44
N HIS A 546 12.87 -9.72 0.61
CA HIS A 546 13.26 -11.13 0.63
C HIS A 546 14.52 -11.44 -0.17
N SER A 547 15.09 -10.46 -0.87
CA SER A 547 16.30 -10.61 -1.71
C SER A 547 17.55 -10.98 -0.91
N GLN A 548 17.59 -10.66 0.38
CA GLN A 548 18.66 -11.05 1.32
C GLN A 548 18.06 -11.73 2.55
N SER A 549 18.86 -12.44 3.34
CA SER A 549 18.35 -13.16 4.54
C SER A 549 18.36 -12.31 5.82
N ILE A 550 19.18 -11.25 5.81
CA ILE A 550 19.41 -10.34 6.92
C ILE A 550 19.19 -8.93 6.39
N VAL A 551 18.07 -8.31 6.77
CA VAL A 551 17.66 -6.96 6.35
C VAL A 551 17.15 -6.05 7.48
N PRO A 552 17.71 -6.08 8.71
CA PRO A 552 17.23 -5.28 9.84
C PRO A 552 17.35 -3.76 9.61
N GLU A 553 18.05 -3.31 8.58
CA GLU A 553 18.11 -1.90 8.18
C GLU A 553 16.79 -1.35 7.61
N VAL A 554 15.91 -2.21 7.08
CA VAL A 554 14.62 -1.77 6.53
C VAL A 554 13.62 -1.55 7.66
N ARG A 555 12.68 -0.60 7.47
CA ARG A 555 11.77 -0.16 8.53
C ARG A 555 10.33 -0.11 8.02
N VAL A 556 9.43 -0.81 8.68
CA VAL A 556 7.99 -0.75 8.35
C VAL A 556 7.43 0.65 8.55
N ARG A 557 7.90 1.38 9.56
CA ARG A 557 7.46 2.77 9.84
C ARG A 557 7.66 3.72 8.64
N ASP A 558 8.64 3.43 7.79
CA ASP A 558 8.96 4.26 6.63
C ASP A 558 7.94 4.02 5.49
N VAL A 559 7.11 2.98 5.55
CA VAL A 559 6.19 2.57 4.47
C VAL A 559 4.74 2.35 4.94
N VAL A 560 4.38 2.93 6.09
CA VAL A 560 2.99 2.92 6.58
C VAL A 560 2.08 3.62 5.56
N ASN A 561 0.92 3.03 5.30
CA ASN A 561 -0.08 3.46 4.33
C ASN A 561 -1.45 3.61 4.96
N THR A 562 -1.93 4.85 5.03
CA THR A 562 -3.21 5.23 5.63
C THR A 562 -4.40 5.07 4.68
N ALA A 563 -4.16 4.67 3.43
CA ALA A 563 -5.22 4.37 2.47
C ALA A 563 -5.71 2.91 2.53
N ASP A 564 -5.10 2.05 3.36
CA ASP A 564 -5.50 0.64 3.48
C ASP A 564 -6.87 0.52 4.18
N PRO A 565 -7.92 0.00 3.50
CA PRO A 565 -9.24 -0.15 4.09
C PRO A 565 -9.28 -1.16 5.25
N SER A 566 -8.25 -2.00 5.40
CA SER A 566 -8.14 -2.97 6.50
C SER A 566 -8.03 -2.28 7.86
N GLU A 567 -7.48 -1.07 7.92
CA GLU A 567 -7.48 -0.25 9.13
C GLU A 567 -8.91 0.01 9.63
N TYR A 568 -9.76 0.49 8.74
CA TYR A 568 -11.15 0.80 9.07
C TYR A 568 -11.95 -0.45 9.48
N ARG A 569 -11.64 -1.58 8.85
CA ARG A 569 -12.24 -2.88 9.22
C ARG A 569 -11.79 -3.35 10.60
N ALA A 570 -10.52 -3.15 10.95
CA ALA A 570 -10.01 -3.46 12.29
C ALA A 570 -10.70 -2.60 13.36
N LEU A 571 -10.87 -1.29 13.10
CA LEU A 571 -11.68 -0.41 13.95
C LEU A 571 -13.10 -0.94 14.12
N ALA A 572 -13.74 -1.43 13.06
CA ALA A 572 -15.09 -2.02 13.13
C ALA A 572 -15.19 -3.28 14.03
N GLY A 573 -14.05 -3.89 14.37
CA GLY A 573 -13.91 -5.01 15.31
C GLY A 573 -13.53 -4.61 16.74
N GLY A 574 -13.31 -3.31 17.01
CA GLY A 574 -12.86 -2.82 18.32
C GLY A 574 -11.35 -2.71 18.48
N VAL A 575 -10.57 -2.86 17.41
CA VAL A 575 -9.09 -2.73 17.46
C VAL A 575 -8.69 -1.27 17.41
N THR A 576 -7.88 -0.84 18.39
CA THR A 576 -7.40 0.55 18.51
C THR A 576 -5.92 0.69 18.19
N ALA A 577 -5.13 -0.37 18.38
CA ALA A 577 -3.70 -0.37 18.12
C ALA A 577 -3.22 -1.67 17.48
N ALA A 578 -2.18 -1.58 16.66
CA ALA A 578 -1.55 -2.73 16.02
C ALA A 578 -0.02 -2.59 15.95
N ARG A 579 0.71 -3.71 15.99
CA ARG A 579 2.11 -3.76 15.59
C ARG A 579 2.21 -4.30 14.16
N LEU A 580 2.72 -3.45 13.27
CA LEU A 580 2.96 -3.75 11.86
C LEU A 580 4.34 -4.39 11.71
N PHE A 581 4.37 -5.60 11.16
CA PHE A 581 5.60 -6.38 11.00
C PHE A 581 6.03 -6.52 9.55
N HIS A 582 7.34 -6.61 9.36
CA HIS A 582 7.92 -7.29 8.21
C HIS A 582 7.46 -8.76 8.20
N GLY A 583 7.40 -9.38 7.02
CA GLY A 583 6.98 -10.78 6.89
C GLY A 583 8.05 -11.78 7.35
N SER A 584 7.77 -13.07 7.14
CA SER A 584 8.58 -14.21 7.61
C SER A 584 9.55 -14.80 6.58
N ALA A 585 9.81 -14.11 5.47
CA ALA A 585 10.69 -14.65 4.42
C ALA A 585 12.19 -14.65 4.82
N ASN A 586 12.57 -13.89 5.84
CA ASN A 586 13.95 -13.58 6.19
C ASN A 586 14.29 -14.14 7.57
N VAL A 587 15.52 -14.64 7.76
CA VAL A 587 15.96 -15.06 9.11
C VAL A 587 15.96 -13.86 10.05
N ILE A 588 16.49 -12.73 9.57
CA ILE A 588 16.40 -11.42 10.21
C ILE A 588 15.73 -10.49 9.22
N GLY A 589 14.45 -10.19 9.45
CA GLY A 589 13.66 -9.25 8.67
C GLY A 589 13.88 -7.80 9.10
N GLY A 590 12.93 -6.94 8.78
CA GLY A 590 12.96 -5.51 9.08
C GLY A 590 12.48 -5.11 10.48
N GLN A 591 12.70 -3.85 10.81
CA GLN A 591 12.17 -3.18 12.00
C GLN A 591 10.65 -2.99 11.91
N ASP A 592 9.95 -3.15 13.04
CA ASP A 592 8.50 -3.01 13.15
C ASP A 592 8.04 -1.54 13.25
N ALA A 593 6.72 -1.35 13.28
CA ALA A 593 6.10 -0.10 13.66
C ALA A 593 4.86 -0.38 14.52
N VAL A 594 4.73 0.32 15.65
CA VAL A 594 3.50 0.27 16.45
C VAL A 594 2.64 1.47 16.08
N VAL A 595 1.36 1.22 15.80
CA VAL A 595 0.40 2.24 15.36
C VAL A 595 -0.86 2.24 16.22
N LYS A 596 -1.45 3.41 16.43
CA LYS A 596 -2.87 3.57 16.75
C LYS A 596 -3.65 3.82 15.46
N LEU A 597 -4.78 3.16 15.30
CA LEU A 597 -5.57 3.14 14.05
C LEU A 597 -6.42 4.42 13.91
N LYS A 598 -5.75 5.56 13.75
CA LYS A 598 -6.36 6.89 13.68
C LYS A 598 -6.83 7.21 12.26
N HIS A 599 -7.75 6.39 11.74
CA HIS A 599 -8.16 6.43 10.33
C HIS A 599 -8.47 7.85 9.84
N GLY A 600 -7.96 8.17 8.63
CA GLY A 600 -8.04 9.51 8.03
C GLY A 600 -6.88 10.47 8.40
N LYS A 601 -6.14 10.21 9.49
CA LYS A 601 -4.94 10.97 9.86
C LYS A 601 -3.72 10.54 9.03
N SER A 602 -2.61 11.28 9.12
CA SER A 602 -1.37 10.94 8.41
C SER A 602 -0.63 9.75 9.04
N ALA A 603 0.21 9.05 8.27
CA ALA A 603 1.00 7.91 8.79
C ALA A 603 1.80 8.25 10.06
N ARG A 604 2.32 9.49 10.15
CA ARG A 604 3.05 9.98 11.32
C ARG A 604 2.19 10.06 12.58
N GLU A 605 0.93 10.44 12.45
CA GLU A 605 -0.01 10.53 13.59
C GLU A 605 -0.46 9.14 14.10
N HIS A 606 -0.31 8.10 13.27
CA HIS A 606 -0.57 6.73 13.67
C HIS A 606 0.58 6.14 14.49
N ILE A 607 1.83 6.43 14.11
CA ILE A 607 3.03 5.81 14.68
C ILE A 607 3.24 6.26 16.14
N LEU A 608 3.34 5.29 17.04
CA LEU A 608 3.78 5.50 18.42
C LEU A 608 5.30 5.51 18.48
N HIS A 609 5.89 6.69 18.47
CA HIS A 609 7.35 6.88 18.43
C HIS A 609 8.08 6.48 19.71
N ASP A 610 7.37 6.41 20.84
CA ASP A 610 7.87 6.02 22.15
C ASP A 610 7.73 4.51 22.42
N ALA A 611 7.08 3.77 21.51
CA ALA A 611 7.02 2.32 21.58
C ALA A 611 8.44 1.72 21.43
N PRO A 612 8.82 0.73 22.27
CA PRO A 612 10.03 -0.07 22.07
C PRO A 612 10.12 -0.61 20.65
N GLN A 613 11.27 -0.40 19.99
CA GLN A 613 11.49 -0.84 18.62
C GLN A 613 11.83 -2.34 18.57
N GLY A 614 11.13 -3.05 17.69
CA GLY A 614 11.33 -4.46 17.42
C GLY A 614 11.97 -4.72 16.08
N VAL A 615 12.61 -5.88 15.93
CA VAL A 615 13.04 -6.46 14.66
C VAL A 615 12.37 -7.81 14.49
N LYS A 616 11.72 -8.02 13.34
CA LYS A 616 11.09 -9.31 13.02
C LYS A 616 12.16 -10.32 12.65
N PHE A 617 12.16 -11.45 13.34
CA PHE A 617 12.94 -12.63 12.99
C PHE A 617 11.98 -13.71 12.49
N ALA A 618 12.49 -14.67 11.72
CA ALA A 618 11.72 -15.86 11.38
C ALA A 618 12.58 -17.12 11.38
N LEU A 619 11.95 -18.20 11.84
CA LEU A 619 12.49 -19.54 11.85
C LEU A 619 11.67 -20.46 10.93
N GLY A 620 12.11 -21.70 10.82
CA GLY A 620 11.35 -22.78 10.21
C GLY A 620 11.31 -22.80 8.69
N GLU A 621 10.20 -23.28 8.14
CA GLU A 621 10.04 -23.59 6.72
C GLU A 621 10.10 -22.34 5.85
N ASN A 622 9.50 -21.24 6.32
CA ASN A 622 9.39 -19.99 5.57
C ASN A 622 10.73 -19.45 5.07
N VAL A 623 11.75 -19.41 5.95
CA VAL A 623 13.04 -18.80 5.63
C VAL A 623 13.92 -19.65 4.74
N LYS A 624 13.62 -20.95 4.60
CA LYS A 624 14.40 -21.90 3.79
C LYS A 624 13.78 -22.24 2.42
N TYR A 625 12.57 -21.74 2.10
CA TYR A 625 11.95 -22.01 0.80
C TYR A 625 12.71 -21.39 -0.38
N ARG A 626 13.47 -20.31 -0.15
CA ARG A 626 14.16 -19.56 -1.21
C ARG A 626 15.55 -20.11 -1.44
N THR A 627 15.73 -20.85 -2.54
CA THR A 627 17.00 -21.50 -2.90
C THR A 627 18.04 -20.55 -3.50
N SER A 628 17.66 -19.32 -3.87
CA SER A 628 18.55 -18.31 -4.44
C SER A 628 19.51 -17.67 -3.43
N ARG A 629 19.32 -17.90 -2.12
CA ARG A 629 20.18 -17.37 -1.06
C ARG A 629 20.30 -18.33 0.12
N PHE A 630 21.37 -18.18 0.90
CA PHE A 630 21.52 -18.87 2.18
C PHE A 630 20.58 -18.26 3.24
N PRO A 631 19.96 -19.04 4.15
CA PRO A 631 20.08 -20.50 4.33
C PRO A 631 18.94 -21.33 3.69
N ASN A 632 19.25 -22.59 3.35
CA ASN A 632 18.29 -23.57 2.81
C ASN A 632 17.93 -24.70 3.81
N THR A 633 18.40 -24.61 5.05
CA THR A 633 18.19 -25.62 6.10
C THR A 633 18.02 -24.96 7.47
N ARG A 634 17.40 -25.65 8.43
CA ARG A 634 17.28 -25.19 9.83
C ARG A 634 18.63 -24.95 10.52
N MET A 635 19.62 -25.80 10.25
CA MET A 635 21.00 -25.58 10.72
C MET A 635 21.61 -24.31 10.10
N GLY A 636 21.28 -24.02 8.84
CA GLY A 636 21.68 -22.78 8.20
C GLY A 636 21.06 -21.54 8.83
N VAL A 637 19.83 -21.64 9.36
CA VAL A 637 19.19 -20.57 10.13
C VAL A 637 19.99 -20.26 11.39
N GLU A 638 20.34 -21.28 12.17
CA GLU A 638 21.20 -21.11 13.36
C GLU A 638 22.54 -20.47 13.00
N ALA A 639 23.23 -20.96 11.96
CA ALA A 639 24.49 -20.40 11.50
C ALA A 639 24.35 -18.94 11.03
N THR A 640 23.21 -18.58 10.42
CA THR A 640 22.91 -17.20 10.00
C THR A 640 22.80 -16.28 11.21
N LEU A 641 22.05 -16.69 12.23
CA LEU A 641 21.87 -15.92 13.48
C LEU A 641 23.19 -15.72 14.20
N GLN A 642 23.98 -16.79 14.37
CA GLN A 642 25.28 -16.71 15.03
C GLN A 642 26.24 -15.76 14.32
N ARG A 643 26.33 -15.83 12.98
CA ARG A 643 27.20 -14.94 12.20
C ARG A 643 26.76 -13.48 12.31
N ALA A 644 25.46 -13.22 12.18
CA ALA A 644 24.92 -11.86 12.25
C ALA A 644 25.24 -11.19 13.59
N PHE A 645 25.06 -11.90 14.71
CA PHE A 645 25.35 -11.33 16.03
C PHE A 645 26.86 -11.18 16.29
N LEU A 646 27.70 -12.09 15.80
CA LEU A 646 29.15 -11.94 15.90
C LEU A 646 29.63 -10.71 15.10
N GLU A 647 29.12 -10.51 13.88
CA GLU A 647 29.40 -9.33 13.06
C GLU A 647 28.95 -8.04 13.78
N ALA A 648 27.79 -8.06 14.43
CA ALA A 648 27.29 -6.93 15.22
C ALA A 648 28.18 -6.61 16.43
N ILE A 649 28.66 -7.63 17.15
CA ILE A 649 29.59 -7.47 18.28
C ILE A 649 30.91 -6.86 17.79
N ASP A 650 31.44 -7.33 16.67
CA ASP A 650 32.67 -6.81 16.06
C ASP A 650 32.48 -5.35 15.60
N TYR A 651 31.36 -5.04 14.95
CA TYR A 651 31.00 -3.67 14.56
C TYR A 651 30.95 -2.74 15.79
N ARG A 652 30.26 -3.17 16.85
CA ARG A 652 30.18 -2.43 18.12
C ARG A 652 31.56 -2.19 18.70
N ARG A 653 32.45 -3.19 18.69
CA ARG A 653 33.82 -3.06 19.21
C ARG A 653 34.60 -1.99 18.44
N GLN A 654 34.53 -1.97 17.11
CA GLN A 654 35.22 -0.98 16.28
C GLN A 654 34.80 0.45 16.61
N TRP A 655 33.49 0.70 16.78
CA TRP A 655 32.99 2.00 17.18
C TRP A 655 33.40 2.39 18.59
N GLN A 656 33.36 1.47 19.55
CA GLN A 656 33.82 1.74 20.92
C GLN A 656 35.31 2.08 20.98
N GLU A 657 36.14 1.39 20.20
CA GLU A 657 37.57 1.70 20.07
C GLU A 657 37.80 3.07 19.45
N TYR A 658 37.07 3.41 18.38
CA TYR A 658 37.14 4.72 17.75
C TYR A 658 36.74 5.85 18.73
N GLU A 659 35.62 5.71 19.43
CA GLU A 659 35.13 6.71 20.39
C GLU A 659 36.08 6.88 21.58
N LYS A 660 36.68 5.79 22.08
CA LYS A 660 37.71 5.85 23.13
C LYS A 660 38.96 6.59 22.64
N LEU A 661 39.43 6.30 21.42
CA LEU A 661 40.58 6.99 20.83
C LEU A 661 40.29 8.48 20.64
N ARG A 662 39.13 8.83 20.07
CA ARG A 662 38.71 10.23 19.89
C ARG A 662 38.68 11.00 21.20
N LYS A 663 38.27 10.35 22.30
CA LYS A 663 38.24 10.96 23.63
C LYS A 663 39.63 11.10 24.27
N ASN A 664 40.51 10.12 24.08
CA ASN A 664 41.83 10.09 24.72
C ASN A 664 42.88 10.87 23.93
N GLU A 665 42.75 10.94 22.61
CA GLU A 665 43.67 11.57 21.67
C GLU A 665 42.88 12.41 20.64
N PRO A 666 42.30 13.56 21.07
CA PRO A 666 41.46 14.38 20.20
C PRO A 666 42.22 14.95 18.98
N ASP A 667 43.54 15.09 19.07
CA ASP A 667 44.40 15.57 17.98
C ASP A 667 44.72 14.48 16.95
N THR A 668 44.48 13.20 17.28
CA THR A 668 44.74 12.07 16.37
C THR A 668 43.62 12.01 15.32
N LYS A 669 43.92 12.50 14.12
CA LYS A 669 43.02 12.47 12.96
C LYS A 669 42.89 11.05 12.41
N LYS A 670 41.80 10.37 12.78
CA LYS A 670 41.45 9.04 12.30
C LYS A 670 40.08 9.04 11.63
N LEU A 671 39.98 8.34 10.51
CA LEU A 671 38.71 8.12 9.82
C LEU A 671 37.75 7.34 10.74
N PRO A 672 36.51 7.82 10.99
CA PRO A 672 35.51 7.04 11.71
C PRO A 672 35.20 5.73 10.97
N PRO A 673 34.85 4.64 11.67
CA PRO A 673 34.30 3.47 11.00
C PRO A 673 33.11 3.84 10.11
N ARG A 674 32.94 3.14 8.98
CA ARG A 674 31.76 3.31 8.11
C ARG A 674 30.51 2.95 8.91
N ARG A 675 29.51 3.83 8.90
CA ARG A 675 28.19 3.51 9.42
C ARG A 675 27.51 2.50 8.52
N ASP A 676 27.04 1.40 9.08
CA ASP A 676 26.32 0.37 8.35
C ASP A 676 24.98 0.12 9.05
N LEU A 677 23.87 0.55 8.43
CA LEU A 677 22.54 0.54 9.05
C LEU A 677 22.09 -0.87 9.45
N ARG A 678 22.59 -1.91 8.76
CA ARG A 678 22.29 -3.31 9.10
C ARG A 678 23.00 -3.69 10.38
N LEU A 679 24.30 -3.46 10.43
CA LEU A 679 25.12 -3.79 11.59
C LEU A 679 24.77 -2.92 12.80
N GLU A 680 24.37 -1.66 12.58
CA GLU A 680 23.81 -0.79 13.63
C GLU A 680 22.54 -1.40 14.22
N ALA A 681 21.57 -1.78 13.39
CA ALA A 681 20.33 -2.37 13.89
C ALA A 681 20.57 -3.68 14.65
N LEU A 682 21.54 -4.49 14.24
CA LEU A 682 21.95 -5.69 14.99
C LEU A 682 22.70 -5.35 16.27
N ALA A 683 23.58 -4.34 16.27
CA ALA A 683 24.31 -3.89 17.44
C ALA A 683 23.36 -3.32 18.50
N ASP A 684 22.31 -2.60 18.08
CA ASP A 684 21.24 -2.10 18.96
C ASP A 684 20.50 -3.25 19.66
N ILE A 685 20.32 -4.41 18.99
CA ILE A 685 19.78 -5.62 19.63
C ILE A 685 20.74 -6.15 20.70
N VAL A 686 22.04 -6.23 20.38
CA VAL A 686 23.09 -6.65 21.33
C VAL A 686 23.19 -5.67 22.52
N ASN A 687 22.81 -4.40 22.34
CA ASN A 687 22.78 -3.38 23.38
C ASN A 687 21.46 -3.31 24.16
N HIS A 688 20.48 -4.15 23.83
CA HIS A 688 19.12 -4.11 24.42
C HIS A 688 18.34 -2.81 24.13
N GLU A 689 18.65 -2.15 23.02
CA GLU A 689 17.95 -0.96 22.54
C GLU A 689 16.85 -1.33 21.53
N LYS A 690 17.01 -2.46 20.83
CA LYS A 690 16.01 -3.08 19.96
C LYS A 690 15.74 -4.52 20.38
N PHE A 691 14.53 -4.99 20.09
CA PHE A 691 14.04 -6.27 20.62
C PHE A 691 13.71 -7.28 19.54
N ILE A 692 13.96 -8.57 19.81
CA ILE A 692 13.66 -9.65 18.84
C ILE A 692 12.20 -10.08 18.98
N HIS A 693 11.48 -10.10 17.86
CA HIS A 693 10.15 -10.69 17.72
C HIS A 693 10.22 -11.81 16.68
N SER A 694 10.12 -13.07 17.09
CA SER A 694 10.45 -14.18 16.19
C SER A 694 9.23 -15.00 15.77
N HIS A 695 8.94 -15.03 14.47
CA HIS A 695 8.08 -16.04 13.86
C HIS A 695 8.67 -17.43 14.10
N CYS A 696 7.90 -18.31 14.74
CA CYS A 696 8.29 -19.70 15.02
C CYS A 696 7.05 -20.56 15.21
N TYR A 697 7.13 -21.84 14.84
CA TYR A 697 6.05 -22.79 15.08
C TYR A 697 6.49 -23.90 16.03
N ARG A 698 7.61 -24.56 15.71
CA ARG A 698 8.06 -25.76 16.40
C ARG A 698 8.90 -25.49 17.64
N ALA A 699 8.81 -26.40 18.60
CA ALA A 699 9.53 -26.33 19.87
C ALA A 699 11.06 -26.38 19.70
N ASP A 700 11.57 -27.21 18.78
CA ASP A 700 13.01 -27.36 18.55
C ASP A 700 13.67 -26.09 18.00
N GLU A 701 12.97 -25.38 17.12
CA GLU A 701 13.42 -24.09 16.56
C GLU A 701 13.41 -22.98 17.61
N ILE A 702 12.37 -22.95 18.45
CA ILE A 702 12.27 -22.00 19.56
C ILE A 702 13.45 -22.22 20.52
N LEU A 703 13.69 -23.47 20.94
CA LEU A 703 14.81 -23.80 21.81
C LEU A 703 16.16 -23.41 21.20
N MET A 704 16.35 -23.61 19.89
CA MET A 704 17.57 -23.17 19.19
C MET A 704 17.75 -21.65 19.29
N LEU A 705 16.72 -20.86 18.96
CA LEU A 705 16.80 -19.40 19.04
C LEU A 705 17.11 -18.94 20.48
N LEU A 706 16.39 -19.47 21.47
CA LEU A 706 16.60 -19.10 22.88
C LEU A 706 18.03 -19.42 23.33
N ARG A 707 18.62 -20.53 22.90
CA ARG A 707 20.03 -20.88 23.19
C ARG A 707 21.02 -19.93 22.52
N VAL A 708 20.85 -19.65 21.23
CA VAL A 708 21.71 -18.70 20.50
C VAL A 708 21.69 -17.33 21.16
N ALA A 709 20.50 -16.81 21.47
CA ALA A 709 20.32 -15.52 22.11
C ALA A 709 20.95 -15.50 23.52
N SER A 710 20.65 -16.51 24.36
CA SER A 710 21.15 -16.58 25.74
C SER A 710 22.68 -16.70 25.79
N ASN A 711 23.31 -17.44 24.88
CA ASN A 711 24.77 -17.56 24.78
C ASN A 711 25.48 -16.23 24.50
N MET A 712 24.77 -15.26 23.93
CA MET A 712 25.29 -13.93 23.60
C MET A 712 24.75 -12.84 24.54
N GLY A 713 24.00 -13.22 25.58
CA GLY A 713 23.34 -12.29 26.50
C GLY A 713 22.21 -11.50 25.85
N ILE A 714 21.66 -11.95 24.72
CA ILE A 714 20.60 -11.27 23.98
C ILE A 714 19.24 -11.76 24.49
N ARG A 715 18.29 -10.84 24.64
CA ARG A 715 16.92 -11.15 25.04
C ARG A 715 16.00 -11.28 23.82
N VAL A 716 15.28 -12.39 23.72
CA VAL A 716 14.12 -12.54 22.84
C VAL A 716 12.91 -11.96 23.56
N TRP A 717 12.28 -10.95 22.97
CA TRP A 717 11.19 -10.23 23.62
C TRP A 717 9.85 -10.91 23.44
N SER A 718 9.58 -11.39 22.21
CA SER A 718 8.39 -12.18 21.94
C SER A 718 8.62 -13.26 20.90
N LEU A 719 7.89 -14.35 21.07
CA LEU A 719 7.74 -15.42 20.11
C LEU A 719 6.37 -15.26 19.44
N GLN A 720 6.34 -15.42 18.13
CA GLN A 720 5.17 -15.19 17.27
C GLN A 720 4.73 -16.53 16.65
N HIS A 721 3.42 -16.75 16.56
CA HIS A 721 2.71 -18.01 16.25
C HIS A 721 2.83 -19.10 17.32
N VAL A 722 4.05 -19.55 17.64
CA VAL A 722 4.37 -20.36 18.84
C VAL A 722 3.46 -21.59 19.02
N LEU A 723 3.11 -22.27 17.91
CA LEU A 723 2.08 -23.31 17.93
C LEU A 723 2.44 -24.54 18.77
N GLU A 724 3.73 -24.84 18.93
CA GLU A 724 4.24 -25.88 19.84
C GLU A 724 4.79 -25.32 21.16
N GLY A 725 4.47 -24.07 21.52
CA GLY A 725 4.95 -23.44 22.76
C GLY A 725 4.61 -24.23 24.01
N TYR A 726 3.42 -24.84 24.04
CA TYR A 726 2.98 -25.70 25.14
C TYR A 726 3.94 -26.85 25.47
N LYS A 727 4.76 -27.31 24.51
CA LYS A 727 5.74 -28.40 24.73
C LYS A 727 6.96 -27.94 25.54
N ILE A 728 7.23 -26.63 25.59
CA ILE A 728 8.46 -26.01 26.13
C ILE A 728 8.17 -24.73 26.92
N ALA A 729 6.98 -24.63 27.51
CA ALA A 729 6.58 -23.47 28.29
C ALA A 729 7.58 -23.12 29.43
N PRO A 730 8.16 -24.09 30.18
CA PRO A 730 9.16 -23.77 31.21
C PRO A 730 10.39 -23.02 30.67
N GLU A 731 10.90 -23.39 29.51
CA GLU A 731 12.06 -22.74 28.89
C GLU A 731 11.73 -21.34 28.38
N ILE A 732 10.54 -21.15 27.82
CA ILE A 732 10.05 -19.83 27.39
C ILE A 732 9.89 -18.91 28.61
N LEU A 733 9.28 -19.40 29.68
CA LEU A 733 9.11 -18.66 30.93
C LEU A 733 10.46 -18.27 31.54
N ALA A 734 11.41 -19.20 31.60
CA ALA A 734 12.74 -18.96 32.14
C ALA A 734 13.51 -17.89 31.35
N HIS A 735 13.30 -17.82 30.03
CA HIS A 735 13.87 -16.75 29.19
C HIS A 735 13.13 -15.40 29.34
N GLY A 736 11.83 -15.44 29.69
CA GLY A 736 11.00 -14.25 29.87
C GLY A 736 10.49 -13.63 28.56
N ALA A 737 10.26 -14.46 27.53
CA ALA A 737 9.65 -14.04 26.27
C ALA A 737 8.11 -14.09 26.34
N SER A 738 7.45 -13.12 25.72
CA SER A 738 5.99 -13.15 25.49
C SER A 738 5.64 -14.13 24.37
N CYS A 739 4.42 -14.66 24.37
CA CYS A 739 3.92 -15.56 23.33
C CYS A 739 2.67 -15.00 22.66
N SER A 740 2.79 -14.60 21.40
CA SER A 740 1.67 -14.22 20.53
C SER A 740 1.30 -15.40 19.63
N THR A 741 0.17 -16.06 19.91
CA THR A 741 -0.26 -17.29 19.25
C THR A 741 -1.60 -17.16 18.53
N PHE A 742 -1.95 -18.19 17.77
CA PHE A 742 -3.28 -18.36 17.22
C PHE A 742 -4.15 -19.14 18.20
N SER A 743 -5.43 -18.81 18.22
CA SER A 743 -6.51 -19.55 18.88
C SER A 743 -6.78 -20.91 18.22
N ASP A 744 -6.93 -20.94 16.88
CA ASP A 744 -7.29 -22.16 16.13
C ASP A 744 -6.77 -22.26 14.68
N TRP A 745 -5.76 -21.48 14.29
CA TRP A 745 -5.22 -21.51 12.92
C TRP A 745 -3.95 -22.38 12.81
N TRP A 746 -4.06 -23.58 12.22
CA TRP A 746 -2.95 -24.53 12.06
C TRP A 746 -3.18 -25.60 10.97
N ALA A 747 -2.32 -26.63 10.90
CA ALA A 747 -2.34 -27.77 9.97
C ALA A 747 -2.22 -27.44 8.46
N TYR A 748 -1.90 -26.20 8.10
CA TYR A 748 -1.60 -25.80 6.72
C TYR A 748 -0.14 -26.06 6.30
N LYS A 749 0.72 -26.44 7.25
CA LYS A 749 2.14 -26.81 7.07
C LYS A 749 2.52 -27.92 8.03
N ILE A 750 3.61 -28.65 7.72
CA ILE A 750 4.14 -29.68 8.60
C ILE A 750 4.60 -29.09 9.93
N GLU A 751 5.29 -27.95 9.93
CA GLU A 751 5.67 -27.25 11.16
C GLU A 751 4.51 -26.73 12.00
N ALA A 752 3.31 -26.61 11.42
CA ALA A 752 2.10 -26.18 12.09
C ALA A 752 1.13 -27.34 12.38
N PHE A 753 1.55 -28.60 12.22
CA PHE A 753 0.64 -29.74 12.29
C PHE A 753 0.22 -30.11 13.72
N ASP A 754 1.17 -30.08 14.66
CA ASP A 754 1.00 -30.49 16.07
C ASP A 754 0.38 -29.40 16.97
N ALA A 755 -0.17 -28.34 16.37
CA ALA A 755 -0.82 -27.29 17.13
C ALA A 755 -2.08 -27.78 17.83
N VAL A 756 -2.38 -27.21 18.99
CA VAL A 756 -3.57 -27.57 19.79
C VAL A 756 -4.33 -26.30 20.22
N PRO A 757 -5.67 -26.34 20.31
CA PRO A 757 -6.48 -25.19 20.76
C PRO A 757 -6.17 -24.79 22.20
N TYR A 758 -5.56 -25.69 22.98
CA TYR A 758 -5.17 -25.48 24.37
C TYR A 758 -3.87 -24.69 24.52
N ASN A 759 -3.12 -24.44 23.43
CA ASN A 759 -1.76 -23.87 23.49
C ASN A 759 -1.75 -22.54 24.27
N ALA A 760 -2.66 -21.61 23.94
CA ALA A 760 -2.75 -20.33 24.63
C ALA A 760 -3.04 -20.48 26.14
N ALA A 761 -3.96 -21.37 26.50
CA ALA A 761 -4.31 -21.58 27.90
C ALA A 761 -3.17 -22.23 28.70
N LEU A 762 -2.47 -23.21 28.12
CA LEU A 762 -1.31 -23.86 28.74
C LEU A 762 -0.14 -22.88 28.94
N LEU A 763 0.11 -22.00 27.98
CA LEU A 763 1.10 -20.93 28.10
C LEU A 763 0.71 -19.93 29.21
N ASN A 764 -0.56 -19.55 29.27
CA ASN A 764 -1.09 -18.65 30.30
C ASN A 764 -1.00 -19.29 31.70
N GLU A 765 -1.37 -20.56 31.84
CA GLU A 765 -1.26 -21.34 33.09
C GLU A 765 0.20 -21.44 33.57
N ALA A 766 1.14 -21.60 32.63
CA ALA A 766 2.57 -21.57 32.94
C ALA A 766 3.09 -20.19 33.40
N GLY A 767 2.25 -19.14 33.36
CA GLY A 767 2.62 -17.78 33.77
C GLY A 767 3.29 -16.95 32.67
N ILE A 768 3.26 -17.41 31.41
CA ILE A 768 3.80 -16.67 30.27
C ILE A 768 2.80 -15.58 29.86
N ASN A 769 3.29 -14.39 29.52
CA ASN A 769 2.46 -13.36 28.90
C ASN A 769 1.94 -13.85 27.56
N THR A 770 0.67 -14.28 27.53
CA THR A 770 0.07 -14.93 26.36
C THR A 770 -0.90 -13.99 25.66
N VAL A 771 -0.75 -13.90 24.34
CA VAL A 771 -1.47 -12.98 23.47
C VAL A 771 -2.12 -13.75 22.32
N ILE A 772 -3.36 -13.37 21.98
CA ILE A 772 -4.04 -13.85 20.77
C ILE A 772 -3.91 -12.75 19.71
N LYS A 773 -3.40 -13.12 18.54
CA LYS A 773 -3.07 -12.19 17.44
C LYS A 773 -3.76 -12.56 16.13
N SER A 774 -3.82 -11.63 15.19
CA SER A 774 -4.51 -11.86 13.90
C SER A 774 -3.61 -12.48 12.84
N ASP A 775 -2.48 -11.85 12.51
CA ASP A 775 -1.66 -12.13 11.32
C ASP A 775 -2.45 -12.13 9.99
N ASP A 776 -3.61 -11.47 9.98
CA ASP A 776 -4.56 -11.49 8.87
C ASP A 776 -5.49 -10.27 8.89
N TRP A 777 -5.65 -9.64 7.73
CA TRP A 777 -6.51 -8.46 7.52
C TRP A 777 -7.99 -8.79 7.73
N GLU A 778 -8.30 -10.07 7.51
CA GLU A 778 -9.43 -10.87 7.95
C GLU A 778 -9.80 -10.87 9.44
N LEU A 779 -8.99 -11.67 10.14
CA LEU A 779 -9.14 -12.08 11.52
C LEU A 779 -8.99 -10.92 12.52
N ILE A 780 -8.26 -9.85 12.15
CA ILE A 780 -8.02 -8.69 13.02
C ILE A 780 -9.33 -8.08 13.54
N ARG A 781 -10.39 -8.08 12.71
CA ARG A 781 -11.70 -7.57 13.13
C ARG A 781 -12.51 -8.52 13.99
N HIS A 782 -12.02 -9.73 14.23
CA HIS A 782 -12.70 -10.79 15.00
C HIS A 782 -11.90 -11.25 16.22
N LEU A 783 -10.85 -10.52 16.65
CA LEU A 783 -9.99 -10.91 17.77
C LEU A 783 -10.75 -11.18 19.08
N TYR A 784 -11.90 -10.55 19.32
CA TYR A 784 -12.77 -10.84 20.46
C TYR A 784 -13.40 -12.24 20.39
N LEU A 785 -13.73 -12.73 19.19
CA LEU A 785 -14.17 -14.12 18.98
C LEU A 785 -13.00 -15.09 19.13
N GLU A 786 -11.81 -14.71 18.68
CA GLU A 786 -10.61 -15.52 18.85
C GLU A 786 -10.23 -15.69 20.33
N ALA A 787 -10.35 -14.62 21.12
CA ALA A 787 -10.22 -14.69 22.57
C ALA A 787 -11.27 -15.62 23.20
N ALA A 788 -12.52 -15.59 22.73
CA ALA A 788 -13.59 -16.44 23.26
C ALA A 788 -13.31 -17.95 23.09
N LYS A 789 -12.56 -18.35 22.06
CA LYS A 789 -12.15 -19.75 21.85
C LYS A 789 -11.26 -20.27 22.98
N THR A 790 -10.46 -19.41 23.61
CA THR A 790 -9.62 -19.80 24.76
C THR A 790 -10.44 -20.19 26.00
N VAL A 791 -11.65 -19.63 26.14
CA VAL A 791 -12.61 -20.06 27.15
C VAL A 791 -13.17 -21.44 26.81
N ARG A 792 -13.58 -21.65 25.55
CA ARG A 792 -14.22 -22.89 25.09
C ARG A 792 -13.28 -24.10 25.16
N TYR A 793 -12.03 -23.92 24.77
CA TYR A 793 -11.06 -25.01 24.72
C TYR A 793 -10.17 -25.03 25.97
N GLY A 794 -9.66 -23.88 26.40
CA GLY A 794 -8.67 -23.81 27.47
C GLY A 794 -9.21 -23.59 28.88
N ASN A 795 -10.53 -23.49 29.06
CA ASN A 795 -11.18 -23.16 30.34
C ASN A 795 -10.65 -21.87 31.01
N MET A 796 -10.10 -20.93 30.22
CA MET A 796 -9.75 -19.61 30.73
C MET A 796 -11.00 -18.89 31.22
N SER A 797 -10.90 -18.13 32.31
CA SER A 797 -11.99 -17.24 32.71
C SER A 797 -12.23 -16.16 31.65
N PHE A 798 -13.44 -15.59 31.61
CA PHE A 798 -13.74 -14.49 30.66
C PHE A 798 -12.75 -13.33 30.79
N ASN A 799 -12.33 -13.02 32.01
CA ASN A 799 -11.37 -11.94 32.24
C ASN A 799 -9.98 -12.29 31.69
N GLU A 800 -9.49 -13.52 31.92
CA GLU A 800 -8.21 -13.97 31.35
C GLU A 800 -8.22 -13.98 29.82
N ALA A 801 -9.32 -14.42 29.20
CA ALA A 801 -9.48 -14.37 27.75
C ALA A 801 -9.45 -12.93 27.22
N LEU A 802 -10.11 -11.97 27.87
CA LEU A 802 -10.03 -10.57 27.46
C LEU A 802 -8.63 -9.96 27.63
N ARG A 803 -7.87 -10.41 28.64
CA ARG A 803 -6.47 -9.98 28.84
C ARG A 803 -5.58 -10.34 27.65
N THR A 804 -5.83 -11.45 26.95
CA THR A 804 -4.99 -11.89 25.82
C THR A 804 -5.09 -10.98 24.59
N ILE A 805 -6.08 -10.08 24.54
CA ILE A 805 -6.29 -9.12 23.43
C ILE A 805 -6.26 -7.65 23.90
N THR A 806 -5.94 -7.38 25.18
CA THR A 806 -5.87 -6.03 25.75
C THR A 806 -4.59 -5.79 26.58
N ILE A 807 -4.55 -6.15 27.86
CA ILE A 807 -3.42 -5.83 28.73
C ILE A 807 -2.16 -6.68 28.45
N ASN A 808 -2.31 -7.95 28.05
CA ASN A 808 -1.17 -8.79 27.68
C ASN A 808 -0.49 -8.30 26.40
N PRO A 809 -1.20 -7.95 25.31
CA PRO A 809 -0.57 -7.32 24.17
C PRO A 809 0.03 -5.96 24.52
N ALA A 810 -0.62 -5.13 25.36
CA ALA A 810 0.00 -3.88 25.82
C ALA A 810 1.35 -4.10 26.53
N LYS A 811 1.48 -5.16 27.36
CA LYS A 811 2.76 -5.56 27.97
C LYS A 811 3.78 -6.02 26.94
N GLU A 812 3.36 -6.79 25.94
CA GLU A 812 4.23 -7.20 24.83
C GLU A 812 4.68 -6.00 23.98
N LEU A 813 3.86 -4.96 23.86
CA LEU A 813 4.26 -3.70 23.24
C LEU A 813 5.15 -2.83 24.15
N GLY A 814 5.23 -3.13 25.46
CA GLY A 814 5.91 -2.28 26.44
C GLY A 814 5.15 -0.98 26.77
N LEU A 815 3.83 -0.97 26.54
CA LEU A 815 2.94 0.19 26.64
C LEU A 815 1.78 -0.04 27.64
N ASP A 816 1.92 -1.02 28.54
CA ASP A 816 0.91 -1.37 29.55
C ASP A 816 0.67 -0.26 30.58
N ARG A 817 1.60 0.70 30.71
CA ARG A 817 1.38 1.92 31.50
C ARG A 817 0.50 2.96 30.80
N GLN A 818 0.38 2.88 29.48
CA GLN A 818 -0.35 3.84 28.66
C GLN A 818 -1.72 3.30 28.22
N MET A 819 -1.83 2.00 27.93
CA MET A 819 -3.05 1.39 27.37
C MET A 819 -3.27 -0.06 27.82
N GLY A 820 -4.34 -0.69 27.33
CA GLY A 820 -4.67 -2.10 27.56
C GLY A 820 -5.57 -2.38 28.78
N SER A 821 -5.97 -1.35 29.53
CA SER A 821 -6.97 -1.45 30.61
C SER A 821 -7.68 -0.10 30.81
N ILE A 822 -8.85 -0.13 31.45
CA ILE A 822 -9.58 1.10 31.84
C ILE A 822 -9.15 1.48 33.25
N GLU A 823 -8.13 2.33 33.34
CA GLU A 823 -7.55 2.81 34.60
C GLU A 823 -7.24 4.31 34.49
N ILE A 824 -7.36 5.04 35.60
CA ILE A 824 -7.06 6.49 35.62
C ILE A 824 -5.60 6.73 35.21
N GLY A 825 -5.39 7.69 34.30
CA GLY A 825 -4.10 8.08 33.75
C GLY A 825 -3.73 7.40 32.42
N LYS A 826 -4.44 6.33 32.03
CA LYS A 826 -4.26 5.67 30.73
C LYS A 826 -4.99 6.39 29.61
N ASP A 827 -4.67 6.03 28.37
CA ASP A 827 -5.34 6.56 27.18
C ASP A 827 -6.82 6.18 27.16
N GLY A 828 -7.65 7.11 26.70
CA GLY A 828 -9.08 6.91 26.49
C GLY A 828 -9.38 6.05 25.25
N ASP A 829 -8.78 4.86 25.19
CA ASP A 829 -8.89 3.91 24.08
C ASP A 829 -9.92 2.82 24.45
N PHE A 830 -11.07 2.79 23.76
CA PHE A 830 -12.19 1.92 24.11
C PHE A 830 -12.78 1.19 22.90
N ALA A 831 -13.29 -0.01 23.17
CA ALA A 831 -14.23 -0.70 22.29
C ALA A 831 -15.57 -0.87 23.02
N VAL A 832 -16.65 -0.44 22.38
CA VAL A 832 -18.01 -0.48 22.94
C VAL A 832 -18.82 -1.53 22.21
N PHE A 833 -19.37 -2.51 22.91
CA PHE A 833 -20.11 -3.64 22.33
C PHE A 833 -21.59 -3.64 22.74
N SER A 834 -22.45 -4.16 21.87
CA SER A 834 -23.90 -4.36 22.13
C SER A 834 -24.23 -5.43 23.19
N GLY A 835 -23.25 -6.25 23.56
CA GLY A 835 -23.35 -7.27 24.59
C GLY A 835 -21.95 -7.62 25.12
N HIS A 836 -21.85 -8.65 25.95
CA HIS A 836 -20.54 -9.10 26.44
C HIS A 836 -19.61 -9.42 25.25
N PRO A 837 -18.37 -8.90 25.19
CA PRO A 837 -17.53 -9.01 23.99
C PRO A 837 -17.24 -10.44 23.52
N LEU A 838 -17.14 -11.40 24.44
CA LEU A 838 -16.91 -12.82 24.11
C LEU A 838 -18.15 -13.59 23.62
N ASN A 839 -19.31 -12.92 23.49
CA ASN A 839 -20.51 -13.54 22.94
C ASN A 839 -20.52 -13.39 21.40
N ALA A 840 -20.73 -14.49 20.68
CA ALA A 840 -20.74 -14.53 19.22
C ALA A 840 -21.82 -13.66 18.55
N PHE A 841 -22.87 -13.26 19.28
CA PHE A 841 -23.91 -12.35 18.78
C PHE A 841 -23.62 -10.86 19.06
N SER A 842 -22.65 -10.56 19.93
CA SER A 842 -22.23 -9.20 20.21
C SER A 842 -21.53 -8.58 19.01
N ARG A 843 -21.72 -7.28 18.82
CA ARG A 843 -21.07 -6.51 17.77
C ARG A 843 -20.42 -5.27 18.38
N CYS A 844 -19.25 -4.89 17.87
CA CYS A 844 -18.63 -3.61 18.23
C CYS A 844 -19.50 -2.48 17.66
N GLU A 845 -20.06 -1.64 18.51
CA GLU A 845 -20.88 -0.49 18.14
C GLU A 845 -20.02 0.76 17.90
N MET A 846 -18.98 0.97 18.72
CA MET A 846 -18.08 2.12 18.60
C MET A 846 -16.64 1.77 18.99
N THR A 847 -15.69 2.39 18.30
CA THR A 847 -14.26 2.32 18.62
C THR A 847 -13.70 3.71 18.79
N ILE A 848 -13.07 3.94 19.94
CA ILE A 848 -12.63 5.25 20.42
C ILE A 848 -11.13 5.18 20.69
N ILE A 849 -10.39 6.18 20.25
CA ILE A 849 -8.94 6.31 20.49
C ILE A 849 -8.68 7.69 21.05
N GLU A 850 -8.04 7.77 22.21
CA GLU A 850 -7.73 9.03 22.90
C GLU A 850 -8.96 9.95 23.04
N GLY A 851 -10.12 9.35 23.32
CA GLY A 851 -11.40 10.05 23.44
C GLY A 851 -12.09 10.41 22.11
N GLU A 852 -11.43 10.25 20.96
CA GLU A 852 -12.02 10.51 19.64
C GLU A 852 -12.69 9.27 19.03
N ILE A 853 -13.84 9.47 18.39
CA ILE A 853 -14.61 8.38 17.77
C ILE A 853 -14.08 8.15 16.35
N TYR A 854 -13.44 7.00 16.13
CA TYR A 854 -12.93 6.59 14.82
C TYR A 854 -13.84 5.59 14.10
N PHE A 855 -14.71 4.91 14.85
CA PHE A 855 -15.75 4.05 14.27
C PHE A 855 -17.04 4.19 15.06
N ASP A 856 -18.15 4.32 14.34
CA ASP A 856 -19.50 4.29 14.88
C ASP A 856 -20.42 3.55 13.89
N ARG A 857 -20.93 2.39 14.32
CA ARG A 857 -21.78 1.52 13.51
C ARG A 857 -23.07 2.20 13.06
N LYS A 858 -23.61 3.15 13.85
CA LYS A 858 -24.87 3.84 13.53
C LYS A 858 -24.75 4.75 12.30
N HIS A 859 -23.55 5.26 12.04
CA HIS A 859 -23.27 6.18 10.94
C HIS A 859 -22.72 5.48 9.69
N GLN A 860 -22.59 4.15 9.71
CA GLN A 860 -22.13 3.40 8.56
C GLN A 860 -23.27 3.10 7.57
N PRO A 861 -23.06 3.29 6.25
CA PRO A 861 -24.02 2.87 5.24
C PRO A 861 -24.06 1.34 5.19
N THR A 862 -25.04 0.75 5.87
CA THR A 862 -25.28 -0.72 5.89
C THR A 862 -26.17 -1.20 4.76
#